data_AF-A0A7J6HU56-F1
#
_entry.id   AF-A0A7J6HU56-F1
#
_cell.length_a   1.000
_cell.length_b   1.000
_cell.length_c   1.000
_cell.angle_alpha   90.00
_cell.angle_beta   90.00
_cell.angle_gamma   90.00
#
_symmetry.space_group_name_H-M   'P 1'
#
loop_
_entity.id
_entity.type
_entity.pdbx_description
1 polymer ?
#
loop_
_entity_poly.entity_id
_entity_poly.type
_entity_poly.pdbx_seq_one_letter_code
_entity_poly.pdbx_strand_id
1 'polypeptide(L)'
;MSLYSYNDPLLTFHQEAGKGGSSHTHTHMLKKTVIHVMTPNVSSQTTTMELLDAWNDDYNGVVINPNSLPLSANAFVSALRISLSYWKSKGKKGVWLKILLEQAELVPIAIQEGFNYHHAESGYVMLTYWIPDEVCLLPSSPSHQIGVCGFVINHKREVLVVKEKCPCNCSDMWKLPTGYVNKSEDIHSGAVREVREETGIDTVFLEIVAFRHAHLMAFENSDLLFICMLKPMSFDIKIDEKEIQAAKWMDIDEFMGEGFYVEDPMYKKVIDICIEAHEDGYTSGGYIGEQLPSKLDGKLSHLLSIPSLPNSDHLVNYHLPRHTVRVLRVGFCRVRMGSNSVIDQKHKVVVGEGGYVLEDVPHFSDYIPDLPTHSNQLQDNPAYSVVKQYFVNEDDTVTQKIVVHKKSPKGIHFRRAGPRQKVWFESDEVHACIVTCGGLCPGLNTVIREIVCGLHYMYGVKKVEGIDGGYRGFYARNTISLNPKIVNDIHKRGGTILGTSRGGHDTSKIVDSIQDRGINQVYIIGGDGTQRGASVIFEEIKRRGLKVSVAGIPKTIDNDIPVIDRSFGFDTAVEEAQRAINAAHVEACSIENGIGVVKLMGRYSGFIAMYATLASRDVDCCLIPESPFYLEGPGGLFEYIEKRLKENGHLDHFAKLKKMAINLKYIDPTYMIRAVPSNASDNVYCTLLAQSAVHGAMAGYTGFTVGPVNGRHSYIPFYRITERQNNVVITDRMWARLLSSTNQPSFLSSKDVEDRRGQDCQATDEEIFSEDILVNKGISFIFILMVNKQGQTRLAQYYEYLTLEERRALEGEIVRKCLARTEQQNELAILEFIHLLVETMDRHFGNVCELDIMFHLEKAHFMLEEMVMNGCVVETSKSNILAPIQLMDKTY
;
A
#
# COMPACT_ATOMS: atom_id res chain seq x y z
N MET A 1 -10.55 61.62 23.76
CA MET A 1 -10.60 63.04 23.38
C MET A 1 -10.39 63.10 21.88
N SER A 2 -11.37 63.64 21.18
CA SER A 2 -11.42 63.87 19.74
C SER A 2 -10.25 64.72 19.23
N LEU A 3 -9.81 64.54 17.98
CA LEU A 3 -10.11 65.48 16.88
C LEU A 3 -9.36 65.15 15.58
N TYR A 4 -10.11 65.37 14.51
CA TYR A 4 -9.84 65.27 13.08
C TYR A 4 -8.87 66.34 12.52
N SER A 5 -8.63 66.21 11.19
CA SER A 5 -8.56 67.29 10.17
C SER A 5 -7.14 67.66 9.69
N TYR A 6 -6.84 67.90 8.40
CA TYR A 6 -7.56 67.85 7.10
C TYR A 6 -6.55 68.32 5.99
N ASN A 7 -6.75 67.90 4.73
CA ASN A 7 -6.61 68.68 3.46
C ASN A 7 -5.20 69.17 2.98
N ASP A 8 -4.80 69.24 1.71
CA ASP A 8 -5.38 69.16 0.33
C ASP A 8 -4.16 69.34 -0.66
N PRO A 9 -4.26 69.65 -1.98
CA PRO A 9 -4.83 68.90 -3.12
C PRO A 9 -3.90 68.81 -4.39
N LEU A 10 -4.35 67.98 -5.32
CA LEU A 10 -4.32 67.99 -6.80
C LEU A 10 -3.57 69.08 -7.62
N LEU A 11 -2.99 68.64 -8.75
CA LEU A 11 -3.10 69.33 -10.04
C LEU A 11 -2.90 68.37 -11.24
N THR A 12 -3.91 68.30 -12.10
CA THR A 12 -4.02 67.64 -13.41
C THR A 12 -3.47 68.52 -14.53
N PHE A 13 -3.05 67.94 -15.67
CA PHE A 13 -3.35 68.48 -17.02
C PHE A 13 -3.15 67.45 -18.14
N HIS A 14 -3.81 67.73 -19.27
CA HIS A 14 -4.38 66.90 -20.33
C HIS A 14 -3.46 66.38 -21.47
N GLN A 15 -4.01 65.35 -22.13
CA GLN A 15 -3.88 64.85 -23.52
C GLN A 15 -3.56 65.87 -24.63
N GLU A 16 -2.88 65.43 -25.70
CA GLU A 16 -3.50 65.19 -27.03
C GLU A 16 -2.56 64.53 -28.07
N ALA A 17 -3.16 63.95 -29.10
CA ALA A 17 -2.66 62.93 -30.02
C ALA A 17 -2.21 63.46 -31.40
N GLY A 18 -1.49 62.62 -32.19
CA GLY A 18 -1.36 62.86 -33.64
C GLY A 18 -0.32 62.04 -34.43
N LYS A 19 -0.75 60.85 -34.90
CA LYS A 19 -0.46 60.13 -36.18
C LYS A 19 0.92 60.22 -36.90
N GLY A 20 1.45 59.04 -37.23
CA GLY A 20 1.83 58.67 -38.62
C GLY A 20 3.23 58.08 -38.90
N GLY A 21 3.28 56.86 -39.49
CA GLY A 21 4.21 56.55 -40.60
C GLY A 21 5.46 55.68 -40.36
N SER A 22 5.37 54.41 -40.79
CA SER A 22 6.36 53.56 -41.50
C SER A 22 7.84 53.39 -41.06
N SER A 23 8.19 52.13 -40.79
CA SER A 23 9.40 51.35 -41.16
C SER A 23 10.75 52.07 -41.40
N HIS A 24 11.76 51.78 -40.59
CA HIS A 24 12.91 50.93 -40.97
C HIS A 24 13.91 50.80 -39.80
N THR A 25 14.49 49.61 -39.73
CA THR A 25 15.62 49.17 -38.90
C THR A 25 16.85 50.07 -39.02
N HIS A 26 17.43 50.52 -37.91
CA HIS A 26 18.88 50.72 -37.80
C HIS A 26 19.39 50.70 -36.35
N THR A 27 20.40 49.87 -36.17
CA THR A 27 21.27 49.65 -35.01
C THR A 27 21.94 50.94 -34.54
N HIS A 28 21.92 51.26 -33.24
CA HIS A 28 22.76 52.32 -32.67
C HIS A 28 23.52 51.83 -31.43
N MET A 29 24.85 51.74 -31.58
CA MET A 29 25.83 51.67 -30.50
C MET A 29 25.76 52.93 -29.63
N LEU A 30 25.71 52.78 -28.30
CA LEU A 30 25.86 53.86 -27.34
C LEU A 30 27.31 53.96 -26.85
N LYS A 31 27.88 55.16 -26.97
CA LYS A 31 29.23 55.57 -26.55
C LYS A 31 29.36 55.62 -25.02
N LYS A 32 30.42 55.02 -24.48
CA LYS A 32 30.88 55.19 -23.07
C LYS A 32 31.38 56.61 -22.84
N THR A 33 30.81 57.31 -21.87
CA THR A 33 31.37 58.56 -21.31
C THR A 33 32.31 58.18 -20.16
N VAL A 34 33.61 58.49 -20.29
CA VAL A 34 34.64 58.25 -19.28
C VAL A 34 34.72 59.46 -18.35
N ILE A 35 34.57 59.26 -17.04
CA ILE A 35 34.82 60.29 -16.02
C ILE A 35 36.32 60.27 -15.71
N HIS A 36 37.01 61.38 -16.01
CA HIS A 36 38.41 61.58 -15.66
C HIS A 36 38.53 62.03 -14.20
N VAL A 37 39.19 61.25 -13.34
CA VAL A 37 39.60 61.69 -12.00
C VAL A 37 41.04 62.19 -12.07
N MET A 38 41.24 63.48 -11.79
CA MET A 38 42.55 64.14 -11.71
C MET A 38 43.26 63.80 -10.40
N THR A 39 44.57 63.52 -10.48
CA THR A 39 45.48 63.44 -9.34
C THR A 39 45.98 64.81 -8.91
N PRO A 40 46.20 65.02 -7.60
CA PRO A 40 47.41 65.71 -7.16
C PRO A 40 48.17 64.99 -6.02
N ASN A 41 49.44 65.36 -5.92
CA ASN A 41 50.56 64.70 -5.22
C ASN A 41 50.54 64.66 -3.68
N VAL A 42 50.89 63.47 -3.17
CA VAL A 42 51.85 63.09 -2.09
C VAL A 42 51.83 63.85 -0.75
N SER A 43 51.47 63.13 0.32
CA SER A 43 52.29 63.04 1.54
C SER A 43 52.19 61.65 2.15
N SER A 44 53.35 61.07 2.44
CA SER A 44 53.59 59.74 2.99
C SER A 44 52.79 59.43 4.26
N GLN A 45 51.85 58.50 4.15
CA GLN A 45 51.62 57.51 5.20
C GLN A 45 51.64 56.15 4.52
N THR A 46 52.41 55.25 5.09
CA THR A 46 52.49 53.83 4.72
C THR A 46 51.13 53.22 5.04
N THR A 47 50.12 53.49 4.22
CA THR A 47 48.86 52.76 4.31
C THR A 47 49.19 51.37 3.81
N THR A 48 49.34 50.44 4.76
CA THR A 48 49.20 49.02 4.51
C THR A 48 48.09 48.86 3.49
N MET A 49 48.43 48.35 2.31
CA MET A 49 47.47 48.13 1.23
C MET A 49 46.54 47.00 1.70
N GLU A 50 45.54 47.40 2.48
CA GLU A 50 44.66 46.50 3.19
C GLU A 50 43.65 45.95 2.19
N LEU A 51 43.66 44.63 2.10
CA LEU A 51 42.59 43.88 1.47
C LEU A 51 41.29 44.27 2.16
N LEU A 52 40.23 44.49 1.37
CA LEU A 52 38.88 44.59 1.90
C LEU A 52 38.58 43.41 2.82
N ASP A 53 38.07 43.71 4.01
CA ASP A 53 37.65 42.71 4.97
C ASP A 53 36.50 41.89 4.36
N ALA A 54 36.67 40.57 4.38
CA ALA A 54 35.79 39.66 3.68
C ALA A 54 35.94 38.24 4.24
N TRP A 55 34.88 37.45 4.13
CA TRP A 55 34.90 36.03 4.44
C TRP A 55 34.62 35.19 3.19
N ASN A 56 34.99 33.92 3.23
CA ASN A 56 34.72 33.01 2.13
C ASN A 56 33.27 32.53 2.19
N ASP A 57 32.61 32.39 1.04
CA ASP A 57 31.39 31.59 0.94
C ASP A 57 31.71 30.10 0.69
N ASP A 58 30.69 29.26 0.78
CA ASP A 58 30.79 27.81 0.64
C ASP A 58 31.10 27.34 -0.81
N TYR A 59 31.06 28.24 -1.79
CA TYR A 59 31.21 27.95 -3.22
C TYR A 59 32.51 28.51 -3.80
N ASN A 60 33.55 28.66 -2.94
CA ASN A 60 34.83 29.27 -3.29
C ASN A 60 34.72 30.73 -3.78
N GLY A 61 33.66 31.43 -3.39
CA GLY A 61 33.52 32.87 -3.52
C GLY A 61 33.92 33.61 -2.25
N VAL A 62 33.64 34.91 -2.25
CA VAL A 62 34.02 35.87 -1.22
C VAL A 62 32.87 36.84 -0.98
N VAL A 63 32.56 37.11 0.29
CA VAL A 63 31.57 38.11 0.70
C VAL A 63 32.29 39.25 1.43
N ILE A 64 32.18 40.45 0.87
CA ILE A 64 32.83 41.65 1.42
C ILE A 64 32.01 42.16 2.61
N ASN A 65 32.69 42.48 3.70
CA ASN A 65 32.07 43.04 4.90
C ASN A 65 31.56 44.48 4.62
N PRO A 66 30.23 44.72 4.59
CA PRO A 66 29.66 46.03 4.24
C PRO A 66 30.03 47.13 5.26
N ASN A 67 30.26 46.76 6.51
CA ASN A 67 30.57 47.71 7.58
C ASN A 67 32.04 48.18 7.57
N SER A 68 32.86 47.57 6.73
CA SER A 68 34.30 47.83 6.63
C SER A 68 34.70 48.61 5.37
N LEU A 69 33.74 48.98 4.54
CA LEU A 69 34.01 49.62 3.26
C LEU A 69 34.64 51.02 3.45
N PRO A 70 35.74 51.33 2.75
CA PRO A 70 36.33 52.66 2.78
C PRO A 70 35.33 53.74 2.36
N LEU A 71 35.24 54.81 3.16
CA LEU A 71 34.35 55.96 2.90
C LEU A 71 34.80 56.82 1.70
N SER A 72 36.08 56.74 1.31
CA SER A 72 36.59 57.50 0.17
C SER A 72 36.53 56.66 -1.10
N ALA A 73 35.94 57.20 -2.17
CA ALA A 73 35.93 56.64 -3.52
C ALA A 73 37.30 56.11 -3.98
N ASN A 74 38.36 56.90 -3.81
CA ASN A 74 39.72 56.53 -4.24
C ASN A 74 40.31 55.38 -3.39
N ALA A 75 40.03 55.39 -2.09
CA ALA A 75 40.45 54.32 -1.19
C ALA A 75 39.70 53.01 -1.50
N PHE A 76 38.39 53.11 -1.78
CA PHE A 76 37.54 51.98 -2.15
C PHE A 76 37.99 51.34 -3.47
N VAL A 77 38.21 52.10 -4.56
CA VAL A 77 38.73 51.57 -5.83
C VAL A 77 40.06 50.85 -5.63
N SER A 78 40.98 51.48 -4.90
CA SER A 78 42.31 50.94 -4.70
C SER A 78 42.25 49.61 -3.94
N ALA A 79 41.52 49.57 -2.82
CA ALA A 79 41.33 48.36 -2.03
C ALA A 79 40.59 47.27 -2.83
N LEU A 80 39.55 47.63 -3.59
CA LEU A 80 38.77 46.70 -4.41
C LEU A 80 39.64 46.03 -5.49
N ARG A 81 40.47 46.77 -6.23
CA ARG A 81 41.38 46.21 -7.24
C ARG A 81 42.43 45.26 -6.66
N ILE A 82 42.99 45.63 -5.51
CA ILE A 82 43.97 44.80 -4.80
C ILE A 82 43.31 43.52 -4.32
N SER A 83 42.13 43.62 -3.71
CA SER A 83 41.34 42.47 -3.26
C SER A 83 40.93 41.54 -4.39
N LEU A 84 40.42 42.07 -5.52
CA LEU A 84 40.07 41.26 -6.69
C LEU A 84 41.30 40.51 -7.23
N SER A 85 42.46 41.17 -7.31
CA SER A 85 43.72 40.54 -7.75
C SER A 85 44.16 39.44 -6.78
N TYR A 86 44.06 39.70 -5.47
CA TYR A 86 44.38 38.71 -4.44
C TYR A 86 43.45 37.50 -4.50
N TRP A 87 42.13 37.71 -4.56
CA TRP A 87 41.15 36.64 -4.65
C TRP A 87 41.31 35.84 -5.95
N LYS A 88 41.63 36.49 -7.07
CA LYS A 88 42.01 35.81 -8.32
C LYS A 88 43.23 34.91 -8.14
N SER A 89 44.27 35.38 -7.46
CA SER A 89 45.47 34.56 -7.17
C SER A 89 45.19 33.37 -6.24
N LYS A 90 44.15 33.48 -5.39
CA LYS A 90 43.70 32.42 -4.48
C LYS A 90 42.68 31.47 -5.11
N GLY A 91 42.41 31.62 -6.41
CA GLY A 91 41.45 30.78 -7.14
C GLY A 91 40.01 30.98 -6.70
N LYS A 92 39.66 32.16 -6.16
CA LYS A 92 38.27 32.50 -5.83
C LYS A 92 37.48 32.79 -7.09
N LYS A 93 36.17 32.52 -7.03
CA LYS A 93 35.29 32.60 -8.20
C LYS A 93 34.33 33.79 -8.15
N GLY A 94 33.39 33.78 -7.22
CA GLY A 94 32.38 34.82 -7.07
C GLY A 94 32.72 35.84 -5.98
N VAL A 95 32.34 37.10 -6.16
CA VAL A 95 32.49 38.15 -5.15
C VAL A 95 31.15 38.85 -4.92
N TRP A 96 30.72 38.92 -3.68
CA TRP A 96 29.50 39.58 -3.23
C TRP A 96 29.83 40.89 -2.52
N LEU A 97 29.20 41.97 -2.96
CA LEU A 97 29.40 43.32 -2.44
C LEU A 97 28.06 43.95 -2.08
N LYS A 98 27.81 44.09 -0.78
CA LYS A 98 26.66 44.83 -0.24
C LYS A 98 27.04 46.28 0.02
N ILE A 99 26.38 47.23 -0.64
CA ILE A 99 26.57 48.67 -0.42
C ILE A 99 25.32 49.22 0.24
N LEU A 100 25.48 49.79 1.44
CA LEU A 100 24.37 50.39 2.19
C LEU A 100 23.94 51.72 1.55
N LEU A 101 22.71 52.17 1.83
CA LEU A 101 22.13 53.39 1.27
C LEU A 101 23.00 54.63 1.53
N GLU A 102 23.62 54.69 2.71
CA GLU A 102 24.53 55.77 3.11
C GLU A 102 25.83 55.79 2.30
N GLN A 103 26.13 54.71 1.59
CA GLN A 103 27.34 54.49 0.79
C GLN A 103 27.02 54.41 -0.71
N ALA A 104 25.84 54.86 -1.16
CA ALA A 104 25.37 54.71 -2.53
C ALA A 104 26.32 55.31 -3.60
N GLU A 105 27.15 56.29 -3.24
CA GLU A 105 28.22 56.84 -4.06
C GLU A 105 29.30 55.83 -4.49
N LEU A 106 29.42 54.69 -3.80
CA LEU A 106 30.35 53.62 -4.15
C LEU A 106 29.82 52.72 -5.28
N VAL A 107 28.51 52.79 -5.60
CA VAL A 107 27.89 51.94 -6.61
C VAL A 107 28.44 52.20 -8.02
N PRO A 108 28.47 53.45 -8.55
CA PRO A 108 29.01 53.70 -9.89
C PRO A 108 30.46 53.26 -10.03
N ILE A 109 31.21 53.35 -8.94
CA ILE A 109 32.61 52.95 -8.85
C ILE A 109 32.75 51.43 -8.97
N ALA A 110 31.99 50.67 -8.19
CA ALA A 110 32.01 49.21 -8.28
C ALA A 110 31.59 48.71 -9.68
N ILE A 111 30.57 49.33 -10.30
CA ILE A 111 30.13 49.00 -11.66
C ILE A 111 31.24 49.28 -12.69
N GLN A 112 31.99 50.38 -12.56
CA GLN A 112 33.13 50.68 -13.43
C GLN A 112 34.25 49.64 -13.31
N GLU A 113 34.42 49.04 -12.12
CA GLU A 113 35.35 47.93 -11.88
C GLU A 113 34.79 46.56 -12.30
N GLY A 114 33.60 46.52 -12.93
CA GLY A 114 33.03 45.33 -13.55
C GLY A 114 32.04 44.56 -12.69
N PHE A 115 31.63 45.09 -11.54
CA PHE A 115 30.50 44.52 -10.79
C PHE A 115 29.20 44.70 -11.56
N ASN A 116 28.26 43.77 -11.36
CA ASN A 116 26.91 43.83 -11.92
C ASN A 116 25.88 44.00 -10.80
N TYR A 117 24.75 44.63 -11.13
CA TYR A 117 23.60 44.67 -10.23
C TYR A 117 23.07 43.26 -10.00
N HIS A 118 22.86 42.93 -8.72
CA HIS A 118 22.17 41.72 -8.33
C HIS A 118 20.75 42.07 -7.86
N HIS A 119 20.56 42.62 -6.66
CA HIS A 119 19.25 43.10 -6.20
C HIS A 119 19.37 44.38 -5.37
N ALA A 120 18.25 45.07 -5.16
CA ALA A 120 18.15 46.19 -4.25
C ALA A 120 17.04 45.93 -3.23
N GLU A 121 17.26 46.39 -2.01
CA GLU A 121 16.37 46.23 -0.86
C GLU A 121 16.28 47.56 -0.13
N SER A 122 15.31 47.70 0.77
CA SER A 122 15.22 48.90 1.60
C SER A 122 16.52 49.07 2.40
N GLY A 123 17.28 50.11 2.07
CA GLY A 123 18.55 50.43 2.72
C GLY A 123 19.83 49.87 2.10
N TYR A 124 19.80 49.09 1.00
CA TYR A 124 21.05 48.65 0.34
C TYR A 124 20.89 48.16 -1.10
N VAL A 125 22.01 48.08 -1.82
CA VAL A 125 22.14 47.37 -3.10
C VAL A 125 23.18 46.26 -3.00
N MET A 126 22.88 45.10 -3.58
CA MET A 126 23.78 43.97 -3.73
C MET A 126 24.36 43.96 -5.14
N LEU A 127 25.69 43.87 -5.22
CA LEU A 127 26.45 43.77 -6.46
C LEU A 127 27.26 42.47 -6.48
N THR A 128 27.51 41.94 -7.67
CA THR A 128 28.30 40.71 -7.85
C THR A 128 29.41 40.88 -8.89
N TYR A 129 30.51 40.15 -8.70
CA TYR A 129 31.61 40.06 -9.67
C TYR A 129 32.04 38.61 -9.84
N TRP A 130 32.20 38.18 -11.10
CA TRP A 130 32.68 36.85 -11.46
C TRP A 130 34.13 36.95 -11.94
N ILE A 131 35.04 36.29 -11.23
CA ILE A 131 36.49 36.36 -11.47
C ILE A 131 36.95 35.54 -12.69
N PRO A 132 36.48 34.31 -12.91
CA PRO A 132 36.90 33.49 -14.05
C PRO A 132 36.34 33.98 -15.39
N ASP A 133 37.08 33.73 -16.48
CA ASP A 133 36.62 33.95 -17.87
C ASP A 133 35.73 32.78 -18.35
N GLU A 134 34.87 32.27 -17.47
CA GLU A 134 33.92 31.18 -17.73
C GLU A 134 32.49 31.67 -17.50
N VAL A 135 31.48 30.87 -17.85
CA VAL A 135 30.07 31.21 -17.59
C VAL A 135 29.89 31.52 -16.09
N CYS A 136 29.28 32.66 -15.77
CA CYS A 136 29.04 33.07 -14.39
C CYS A 136 28.10 32.06 -13.71
N LEU A 137 28.56 31.43 -12.63
CA LEU A 137 27.78 30.47 -11.86
C LEU A 137 27.18 31.09 -10.59
N LEU A 138 27.30 32.41 -10.39
CA LEU A 138 26.61 33.09 -9.31
C LEU A 138 25.10 33.02 -9.56
N PRO A 139 24.29 32.72 -8.53
CA PRO A 139 22.85 32.73 -8.67
C PRO A 139 22.39 34.14 -9.06
N SER A 140 21.37 34.22 -9.91
CA SER A 140 20.73 35.48 -10.26
C SER A 140 19.87 35.98 -9.10
N SER A 141 19.50 37.26 -9.16
CA SER A 141 18.55 37.86 -8.21
C SER A 141 17.20 37.15 -8.21
N PRO A 142 16.41 37.29 -7.13
CA PRO A 142 15.04 36.77 -7.09
C PRO A 142 14.26 37.21 -8.33
N SER A 143 13.77 36.22 -9.07
CA SER A 143 13.09 36.41 -10.36
C SER A 143 11.58 36.14 -10.29
N HIS A 144 11.08 35.79 -9.10
CA HIS A 144 9.69 35.42 -8.88
C HIS A 144 9.07 36.30 -7.78
N GLN A 145 7.84 36.76 -8.01
CA GLN A 145 6.97 37.30 -6.99
C GLN A 145 6.04 36.20 -6.48
N ILE A 146 5.68 36.27 -5.20
CA ILE A 146 4.81 35.27 -4.56
C ILE A 146 3.52 35.96 -4.14
N GLY A 147 2.41 35.55 -4.77
CA GLY A 147 1.06 35.95 -4.42
C GLY A 147 0.30 34.84 -3.70
N VAL A 148 -0.76 35.21 -3.00
CA VAL A 148 -1.74 34.31 -2.39
C VAL A 148 -3.15 34.69 -2.82
N CYS A 149 -4.00 33.69 -2.97
CA CYS A 149 -5.41 33.81 -3.29
C CYS A 149 -6.20 33.02 -2.25
N GLY A 150 -7.05 33.68 -1.48
CA GLY A 150 -7.85 33.07 -0.42
C GLY A 150 -9.20 32.59 -0.93
N PHE A 151 -9.40 31.28 -1.05
CA PHE A 151 -10.72 30.70 -1.27
C PHE A 151 -11.39 30.42 0.08
N VAL A 152 -12.37 31.25 0.46
CA VAL A 152 -13.08 31.16 1.74
C VAL A 152 -14.52 30.80 1.47
N ILE A 153 -14.98 29.65 1.98
CA ILE A 153 -16.35 29.17 1.78
C ILE A 153 -16.99 28.81 3.12
N ASN A 154 -18.26 29.18 3.30
CA ASN A 154 -19.00 28.93 4.51
C ASN A 154 -19.86 27.65 4.43
N HIS A 155 -20.47 27.26 5.56
CA HIS A 155 -21.30 26.06 5.66
C HIS A 155 -22.59 26.10 4.82
N LYS A 156 -22.97 27.25 4.27
CA LYS A 156 -24.11 27.43 3.36
C LYS A 156 -23.69 27.33 1.88
N ARG A 157 -22.43 27.00 1.60
CA ARG A 157 -21.82 27.03 0.25
C ARG A 157 -21.76 28.42 -0.37
N GLU A 158 -21.68 29.45 0.46
CA GLU A 158 -21.44 30.81 -0.01
C GLU A 158 -19.93 31.09 0.07
N VAL A 159 -19.35 31.54 -1.04
CA VAL A 159 -17.94 31.96 -1.17
C VAL A 159 -17.80 33.44 -0.84
N LEU A 160 -16.74 33.80 -0.13
CA LEU A 160 -16.39 35.18 0.15
C LEU A 160 -15.77 35.82 -1.09
N VAL A 161 -16.42 36.86 -1.61
CA VAL A 161 -15.97 37.55 -2.82
C VAL A 161 -15.87 39.04 -2.58
N VAL A 162 -14.91 39.66 -3.27
CA VAL A 162 -14.58 41.09 -3.21
C VAL A 162 -14.67 41.73 -4.58
N LYS A 163 -14.89 43.05 -4.60
CA LYS A 163 -14.74 43.89 -5.79
C LYS A 163 -13.61 44.86 -5.56
N GLU A 164 -12.60 44.82 -6.41
CA GLU A 164 -11.43 45.68 -6.31
C GLU A 164 -11.76 47.13 -6.64
N LYS A 165 -11.11 48.07 -5.94
CA LYS A 165 -11.18 49.49 -6.25
C LYS A 165 -10.10 49.86 -7.28
N CYS A 166 -10.03 49.12 -8.40
CA CYS A 166 -9.06 49.37 -9.47
C CYS A 166 -9.64 50.32 -10.56
N PRO A 167 -8.83 51.23 -11.15
CA PRO A 167 -9.19 51.97 -12.37
C PRO A 167 -9.18 51.14 -13.66
N CYS A 168 -8.83 49.86 -13.59
CA CYS A 168 -8.60 48.96 -14.72
C CYS A 168 -9.86 48.15 -15.10
N ASN A 169 -9.86 47.51 -16.28
CA ASN A 169 -11.00 46.82 -16.93
C ASN A 169 -11.71 45.69 -16.13
N CYS A 170 -11.33 45.45 -14.87
CA CYS A 170 -11.88 44.46 -13.96
C CYS A 170 -12.64 45.07 -12.77
N SER A 171 -12.86 46.39 -12.74
CA SER A 171 -13.47 47.13 -11.62
C SER A 171 -14.87 46.68 -11.20
N ASP A 172 -15.65 46.07 -12.11
CA ASP A 172 -17.00 45.59 -11.83
C ASP A 172 -17.10 44.07 -11.58
N MET A 173 -15.97 43.38 -11.50
CA MET A 173 -15.89 41.92 -11.38
C MET A 173 -15.77 41.48 -9.92
N TRP A 174 -16.61 40.54 -9.50
CA TRP A 174 -16.43 39.83 -8.23
C TRP A 174 -15.23 38.90 -8.35
N LYS A 175 -14.33 38.90 -7.36
CA LYS A 175 -13.18 37.99 -7.31
C LYS A 175 -12.90 37.46 -5.92
N LEU A 176 -12.02 36.46 -5.84
CA LEU A 176 -11.49 35.99 -4.57
C LEU A 176 -10.54 37.04 -3.97
N PRO A 177 -10.45 37.13 -2.63
CA PRO A 177 -9.41 37.92 -1.97
C PRO A 177 -8.00 37.49 -2.38
N THR A 178 -7.11 38.44 -2.66
CA THR A 178 -5.78 38.16 -3.21
C THR A 178 -4.76 39.21 -2.79
N GLY A 179 -3.56 38.80 -2.43
CA GLY A 179 -2.46 39.76 -2.23
C GLY A 179 -1.09 39.13 -2.26
N TYR A 180 -0.05 39.92 -1.92
CA TYR A 180 1.34 39.47 -1.99
C TYR A 180 1.82 38.97 -0.63
N VAL A 181 2.63 37.92 -0.65
CA VAL A 181 3.29 37.46 0.58
C VAL A 181 4.41 38.45 0.93
N ASN A 182 4.37 38.96 2.15
CA ASN A 182 5.40 39.88 2.63
C ASN A 182 6.75 39.17 2.78
N LYS A 183 7.82 39.96 2.77
CA LYS A 183 9.16 39.42 3.02
C LYS A 183 9.23 38.76 4.39
N SER A 184 9.71 37.51 4.43
CA SER A 184 9.77 36.67 5.64
C SER A 184 8.40 36.31 6.24
N GLU A 185 7.33 36.43 5.46
CA GLU A 185 6.00 35.92 5.81
C GLU A 185 5.80 34.52 5.21
N ASP A 186 5.16 33.64 5.96
CA ASP A 186 4.75 32.34 5.45
C ASP A 186 3.52 32.46 4.54
N ILE A 187 3.44 31.67 3.46
CA ILE A 187 2.33 31.69 2.49
C ILE A 187 0.95 31.57 3.18
N HIS A 188 0.82 30.68 4.16
CA HIS A 188 -0.43 30.50 4.90
C HIS A 188 -0.79 31.73 5.77
N SER A 189 0.23 32.38 6.35
CA SER A 189 0.05 33.60 7.14
C SER A 189 -0.35 34.77 6.25
N GLY A 190 0.29 34.89 5.08
CA GLY A 190 -0.10 35.84 4.04
C GLY A 190 -1.55 35.64 3.61
N ALA A 191 -1.97 34.41 3.27
CA ALA A 191 -3.34 34.14 2.84
C ALA A 191 -4.40 34.53 3.90
N VAL A 192 -4.15 34.24 5.19
CA VAL A 192 -5.05 34.62 6.29
C VAL A 192 -5.06 36.14 6.49
N ARG A 193 -3.90 36.79 6.39
CA ARG A 193 -3.75 38.25 6.50
C ARG A 193 -4.50 38.96 5.38
N GLU A 194 -4.28 38.60 4.13
CA GLU A 194 -4.90 39.25 2.95
C GLU A 194 -6.43 39.18 3.02
N VAL A 195 -7.02 38.02 3.36
CA VAL A 195 -8.47 37.92 3.54
C VAL A 195 -8.96 38.86 4.66
N ARG A 196 -8.24 38.92 5.77
CA ARG A 196 -8.63 39.74 6.92
C ARG A 196 -8.51 41.23 6.62
N GLU A 197 -7.46 41.64 5.92
CA GLU A 197 -7.21 43.03 5.52
C GLU A 197 -8.29 43.52 4.57
N GLU A 198 -8.60 42.77 3.51
CA GLU A 198 -9.61 43.19 2.54
C GLU A 198 -11.04 43.15 3.11
N THR A 199 -11.40 42.11 3.87
CA THR A 199 -12.82 41.80 4.18
C THR A 199 -13.19 41.87 5.66
N GLY A 200 -12.22 41.94 6.56
CA GLY A 200 -12.43 41.87 8.01
C GLY A 200 -12.81 40.48 8.54
N ILE A 201 -12.84 39.46 7.68
CA ILE A 201 -13.17 38.08 8.06
C ILE A 201 -11.94 37.40 8.67
N ASP A 202 -12.10 36.90 9.90
CA ASP A 202 -11.09 36.06 10.53
C ASP A 202 -11.19 34.67 9.91
N THR A 203 -10.07 34.13 9.45
CA THR A 203 -10.00 32.80 8.83
C THR A 203 -8.93 31.93 9.47
N VAL A 204 -9.08 30.62 9.32
CA VAL A 204 -8.02 29.66 9.59
C VAL A 204 -7.60 29.00 8.28
N PHE A 205 -6.29 28.89 8.07
CA PHE A 205 -5.73 28.23 6.91
C PHE A 205 -6.01 26.72 6.93
N LEU A 206 -6.38 26.17 5.78
CA LEU A 206 -6.58 24.74 5.60
C LEU A 206 -5.43 24.14 4.77
N GLU A 207 -5.30 24.54 3.50
CA GLU A 207 -4.33 23.95 2.56
C GLU A 207 -4.06 24.84 1.33
N ILE A 208 -3.00 24.50 0.57
CA ILE A 208 -2.74 25.06 -0.77
C ILE A 208 -3.26 24.06 -1.79
N VAL A 209 -4.25 24.45 -2.59
CA VAL A 209 -4.88 23.53 -3.56
C VAL A 209 -4.19 23.55 -4.92
N ALA A 210 -3.67 24.70 -5.34
CA ALA A 210 -2.97 24.87 -6.61
C ALA A 210 -2.05 26.10 -6.54
N PHE A 211 -1.17 26.26 -7.51
CA PHE A 211 -0.51 27.54 -7.75
C PHE A 211 -0.36 27.80 -9.24
N ARG A 212 -0.49 29.07 -9.61
CA ARG A 212 -0.32 29.53 -10.98
C ARG A 212 1.07 30.10 -11.15
N HIS A 213 1.78 29.67 -12.19
CA HIS A 213 3.05 30.24 -12.63
C HIS A 213 2.86 30.99 -13.95
N ALA A 214 3.05 32.31 -13.91
CA ALA A 214 2.99 33.19 -15.07
C ALA A 214 4.32 33.91 -15.27
N HIS A 215 4.78 34.03 -16.51
CA HIS A 215 6.04 34.70 -16.84
C HIS A 215 5.80 36.14 -17.34
N LEU A 216 6.84 36.99 -17.19
CA LEU A 216 6.86 38.36 -17.70
C LEU A 216 5.68 39.19 -17.17
N MET A 217 5.40 39.07 -15.88
CA MET A 217 4.34 39.81 -15.18
C MET A 217 4.89 41.17 -14.73
N ALA A 218 4.66 41.56 -13.48
CA ALA A 218 5.19 42.82 -12.97
C ALA A 218 6.73 42.81 -13.00
N PHE A 219 7.31 43.89 -13.53
CA PHE A 219 8.77 44.09 -13.60
C PHE A 219 9.53 42.99 -14.36
N GLU A 220 8.90 42.36 -15.36
CA GLU A 220 9.46 41.25 -16.15
C GLU A 220 9.78 39.99 -15.34
N ASN A 221 9.34 39.94 -14.07
CA ASN A 221 9.47 38.77 -13.21
C ASN A 221 8.39 37.73 -13.52
N SER A 222 8.65 36.50 -13.09
CA SER A 222 7.62 35.49 -12.97
C SER A 222 6.74 35.76 -11.75
N ASP A 223 5.48 35.34 -11.79
CA ASP A 223 4.52 35.40 -10.70
C ASP A 223 4.13 33.97 -10.31
N LEU A 224 4.19 33.66 -9.02
CA LEU A 224 3.71 32.43 -8.40
C LEU A 224 2.53 32.77 -7.48
N LEU A 225 1.31 32.59 -7.97
CA LEU A 225 0.10 32.83 -7.21
C LEU A 225 -0.36 31.52 -6.57
N PHE A 226 -0.22 31.39 -5.26
CA PHE A 226 -0.69 30.24 -4.48
C PHE A 226 -2.17 30.36 -4.17
N ILE A 227 -2.93 29.31 -4.43
CA ILE A 227 -4.37 29.25 -4.19
C ILE A 227 -4.59 28.49 -2.88
N CYS A 228 -5.08 29.19 -1.87
CA CYS A 228 -5.16 28.74 -0.49
C CYS A 228 -6.62 28.56 -0.09
N MET A 229 -6.97 27.37 0.38
CA MET A 229 -8.26 27.07 1.00
C MET A 229 -8.26 27.57 2.44
N LEU A 230 -9.29 28.33 2.80
CA LEU A 230 -9.42 28.98 4.12
C LEU A 230 -10.82 28.74 4.68
N LYS A 231 -10.91 28.54 6.00
CA LYS A 231 -12.19 28.38 6.71
C LYS A 231 -12.53 29.65 7.48
N PRO A 232 -13.74 30.22 7.34
CA PRO A 232 -14.14 31.40 8.09
C PRO A 232 -14.41 31.08 9.56
N MET A 233 -13.95 31.98 10.43
CA MET A 233 -14.17 31.99 11.89
C MET A 233 -15.13 33.12 12.30
N SER A 234 -15.24 34.16 11.49
CA SER A 234 -16.25 35.21 11.60
C SER A 234 -17.05 35.35 10.29
N PHE A 235 -18.20 36.02 10.34
CA PHE A 235 -19.11 36.17 9.19
C PHE A 235 -19.49 37.63 8.91
N ASP A 236 -19.23 38.54 9.85
CA ASP A 236 -19.53 39.96 9.73
C ASP A 236 -18.46 40.65 8.89
N ILE A 237 -18.80 40.97 7.64
CA ILE A 237 -17.91 41.63 6.69
C ILE A 237 -17.67 43.09 7.10
N LYS A 238 -16.40 43.48 7.13
CA LYS A 238 -15.94 44.87 7.31
C LYS A 238 -14.88 45.16 6.26
N ILE A 239 -15.30 45.79 5.18
CA ILE A 239 -14.44 46.07 4.03
C ILE A 239 -13.35 47.08 4.38
N ASP A 240 -12.14 46.89 3.83
CA ASP A 240 -11.18 47.99 3.73
C ASP A 240 -11.51 48.86 2.51
N GLU A 241 -12.10 50.02 2.78
CA GLU A 241 -12.50 51.00 1.76
C GLU A 241 -11.31 51.57 0.95
N LYS A 242 -10.06 51.31 1.35
CA LYS A 242 -8.86 51.69 0.58
C LYS A 242 -8.60 50.78 -0.61
N GLU A 243 -8.89 49.49 -0.47
CA GLU A 243 -8.51 48.46 -1.43
C GLU A 243 -9.69 47.91 -2.23
N ILE A 244 -10.84 47.72 -1.56
CA ILE A 244 -12.03 47.12 -2.17
C ILE A 244 -13.25 48.05 -2.12
N GLN A 245 -14.12 47.91 -3.12
CA GLN A 245 -15.38 48.65 -3.24
C GLN A 245 -16.53 47.96 -2.49
N ALA A 246 -16.55 46.62 -2.51
CA ALA A 246 -17.60 45.82 -1.88
C ALA A 246 -17.10 44.40 -1.58
N ALA A 247 -17.69 43.77 -0.58
CA ALA A 247 -17.52 42.33 -0.32
C ALA A 247 -18.87 41.72 0.10
N LYS A 248 -19.12 40.48 -0.28
CA LYS A 248 -20.30 39.73 0.14
C LYS A 248 -20.02 38.23 0.22
N TRP A 249 -20.85 37.54 0.99
CA TRP A 249 -21.05 36.10 0.83
C TRP A 249 -21.93 35.90 -0.39
N MET A 250 -21.44 35.18 -1.40
CA MET A 250 -22.16 34.91 -2.64
C MET A 250 -22.32 33.40 -2.79
N ASP A 251 -23.50 32.95 -3.21
CA ASP A 251 -23.71 31.55 -3.53
C ASP A 251 -22.71 31.09 -4.61
N ILE A 252 -22.12 29.90 -4.44
CA ILE A 252 -21.06 29.43 -5.35
C ILE A 252 -21.55 29.26 -6.79
N ASP A 253 -22.82 28.86 -6.99
CA ASP A 253 -23.40 28.71 -8.33
C ASP A 253 -23.70 30.09 -8.95
N GLU A 254 -24.08 31.07 -8.13
CA GLU A 254 -24.20 32.49 -8.55
C GLU A 254 -22.83 33.03 -9.00
N PHE A 255 -21.77 32.76 -8.23
CA PHE A 255 -20.41 33.22 -8.53
C PHE A 255 -19.85 32.61 -9.82
N MET A 256 -20.07 31.30 -10.02
CA MET A 256 -19.67 30.60 -11.26
C MET A 256 -20.48 31.03 -12.48
N GLY A 257 -21.71 31.53 -12.27
CA GLY A 257 -22.58 32.06 -13.31
C GLY A 257 -22.21 33.47 -13.80
N GLU A 258 -21.30 34.18 -13.11
CA GLU A 258 -20.79 35.47 -13.56
C GLU A 258 -20.01 35.31 -14.88
N GLY A 259 -20.36 36.14 -15.87
CA GLY A 259 -19.92 35.95 -17.27
C GLY A 259 -18.40 35.87 -17.45
N PHE A 260 -17.61 36.48 -16.55
CA PHE A 260 -16.15 36.40 -16.57
C PHE A 260 -15.62 34.99 -16.27
N TYR A 261 -16.12 34.31 -15.21
CA TYR A 261 -15.62 32.98 -14.80
C TYR A 261 -16.10 31.87 -15.73
N VAL A 262 -17.22 32.08 -16.41
CA VAL A 262 -17.67 31.18 -17.50
C VAL A 262 -16.70 31.24 -18.68
N GLU A 263 -16.04 32.38 -18.87
CA GLU A 263 -15.28 32.72 -20.07
C GLU A 263 -13.75 32.65 -19.93
N ASP A 264 -13.21 32.68 -18.70
CA ASP A 264 -11.78 32.57 -18.39
C ASP A 264 -11.40 31.11 -18.01
N PRO A 265 -10.70 30.35 -18.88
CA PRO A 265 -10.37 28.95 -18.62
C PRO A 265 -9.49 28.72 -17.40
N MET A 266 -8.57 29.64 -17.10
CA MET A 266 -7.65 29.54 -15.95
C MET A 266 -8.42 29.66 -14.64
N TYR A 267 -9.18 30.75 -14.48
CA TYR A 267 -9.91 30.99 -13.24
C TYR A 267 -11.04 30.00 -13.05
N LYS A 268 -11.74 29.61 -14.12
CA LYS A 268 -12.73 28.53 -14.05
C LYS A 268 -12.11 27.26 -13.45
N LYS A 269 -10.95 26.85 -13.97
CA LYS A 269 -10.24 25.66 -13.49
C LYS A 269 -9.81 25.79 -12.03
N VAL A 270 -9.32 26.97 -11.63
CA VAL A 270 -8.96 27.26 -10.23
C VAL A 270 -10.16 27.12 -9.30
N ILE A 271 -11.32 27.66 -9.67
CA ILE A 271 -12.54 27.54 -8.85
C ILE A 271 -13.03 26.09 -8.81
N ASP A 272 -13.03 25.38 -9.94
CA ASP A 272 -13.38 23.95 -10.00
C ASP A 272 -12.51 23.14 -9.03
N ILE A 273 -11.19 23.39 -9.02
CA ILE A 273 -10.23 22.78 -8.08
C ILE A 273 -10.57 23.11 -6.62
N CYS A 274 -10.88 24.38 -6.31
CA CYS A 274 -11.26 24.77 -4.96
C CYS A 274 -12.58 24.13 -4.51
N ILE A 275 -13.58 24.02 -5.38
CA ILE A 275 -14.84 23.36 -5.08
C ILE A 275 -14.60 21.87 -4.84
N GLU A 276 -13.85 21.20 -5.71
CA GLU A 276 -13.46 19.81 -5.55
C GLU A 276 -12.68 19.57 -4.25
N ALA A 277 -11.80 20.51 -3.87
CA ALA A 277 -11.08 20.46 -2.61
C ALA A 277 -12.00 20.65 -1.40
N HIS A 278 -12.99 21.55 -1.48
CA HIS A 278 -13.96 21.77 -0.41
C HIS A 278 -14.93 20.59 -0.22
N GLU A 279 -15.28 19.87 -1.29
CA GLU A 279 -16.27 18.78 -1.29
C GLU A 279 -15.68 17.40 -0.93
N ASP A 280 -14.53 17.35 -0.24
CA ASP A 280 -13.77 16.13 0.13
C ASP A 280 -13.30 15.29 -1.08
N GLY A 281 -13.13 15.91 -2.26
CA GLY A 281 -12.64 15.27 -3.49
C GLY A 281 -11.12 15.35 -3.71
N TYR A 282 -10.38 16.08 -2.87
CA TYR A 282 -8.92 16.21 -3.00
C TYR A 282 -8.21 15.00 -2.40
N THR A 283 -7.52 14.24 -3.25
CA THR A 283 -6.58 13.19 -2.84
C THR A 283 -5.17 13.78 -2.83
N SER A 284 -4.36 13.49 -1.81
CA SER A 284 -2.94 13.85 -1.81
C SER A 284 -2.22 13.22 -3.01
N GLY A 285 -1.77 14.06 -3.95
CA GLY A 285 -1.00 13.67 -5.12
C GLY A 285 -0.06 14.81 -5.53
N GLY A 286 0.97 14.52 -6.32
CA GLY A 286 1.87 15.56 -6.85
C GLY A 286 1.14 16.55 -7.78
N TYR A 287 1.61 17.79 -7.84
CA TYR A 287 1.08 18.80 -8.76
C TYR A 287 1.30 18.38 -10.23
N ILE A 288 0.23 18.39 -11.03
CA ILE A 288 0.29 18.30 -12.48
C ILE A 288 0.22 19.71 -13.07
N GLY A 289 1.07 19.99 -14.04
CA GLY A 289 1.07 21.26 -14.77
C GLY A 289 0.15 21.21 -15.99
N GLU A 290 -0.76 22.17 -16.08
CA GLU A 290 -1.59 22.43 -17.26
C GLU A 290 -1.33 23.86 -17.76
N GLN A 291 -1.15 24.05 -19.06
CA GLN A 291 -0.98 25.39 -19.63
C GLN A 291 -2.35 25.94 -20.07
N LEU A 292 -2.79 27.02 -19.43
CA LEU A 292 -4.09 27.63 -19.68
C LEU A 292 -3.94 29.13 -19.96
N PRO A 293 -4.71 29.68 -20.92
CA PRO A 293 -4.78 31.13 -21.13
C PRO A 293 -5.67 31.78 -20.06
N SER A 294 -5.27 32.94 -19.53
CA SER A 294 -6.15 33.80 -18.75
C SER A 294 -6.62 35.00 -19.59
N LYS A 295 -7.90 35.36 -19.46
CA LYS A 295 -8.49 36.57 -20.04
C LYS A 295 -8.07 37.85 -19.32
N LEU A 296 -7.62 37.76 -18.06
CA LEU A 296 -7.16 38.92 -17.28
C LEU A 296 -5.88 39.54 -17.86
N ASP A 297 -4.91 38.71 -18.24
CA ASP A 297 -3.61 39.16 -18.77
C ASP A 297 -3.39 38.80 -20.25
N GLY A 298 -4.27 37.98 -20.85
CA GLY A 298 -4.18 37.53 -22.23
C GLY A 298 -3.01 36.59 -22.51
N LYS A 299 -2.36 36.05 -21.47
CA LYS A 299 -1.14 35.24 -21.58
C LYS A 299 -1.41 33.78 -21.23
N LEU A 300 -0.58 32.90 -21.78
CA LEU A 300 -0.50 31.51 -21.36
C LEU A 300 0.26 31.43 -20.04
N SER A 301 -0.39 30.82 -19.05
CA SER A 301 0.17 30.58 -17.71
C SER A 301 0.10 29.09 -17.41
N HIS A 302 0.98 28.60 -16.54
CA HIS A 302 0.95 27.21 -16.09
C HIS A 302 0.19 27.15 -14.76
N LEU A 303 -0.90 26.40 -14.72
CA LEU A 303 -1.56 26.02 -13.48
C LEU A 303 -0.97 24.71 -13.00
N LEU A 304 -0.42 24.71 -11.79
CA LEU A 304 0.04 23.51 -11.12
C LEU A 304 -0.99 23.15 -10.06
N SER A 305 -1.72 22.07 -10.30
CA SER A 305 -2.81 21.62 -9.43
C SER A 305 -2.69 20.13 -9.17
N ILE A 306 -3.16 19.68 -8.02
CA ILE A 306 -3.25 18.25 -7.76
C ILE A 306 -4.41 17.72 -8.61
N PRO A 307 -4.22 16.67 -9.43
CA PRO A 307 -5.26 16.16 -10.30
C PRO A 307 -6.38 15.54 -9.46
N SER A 308 -7.60 16.03 -9.64
CA SER A 308 -8.78 15.27 -9.27
C SER A 308 -8.89 14.05 -10.19
N LEU A 309 -9.02 12.87 -9.59
CA LEU A 309 -9.41 11.68 -10.34
C LEU A 309 -10.84 11.92 -10.87
N PRO A 310 -11.10 11.76 -12.18
CA PRO A 310 -12.39 12.10 -12.72
C PRO A 310 -13.48 11.21 -12.14
N ASN A 311 -14.60 11.84 -11.76
CA ASN A 311 -15.88 11.15 -11.61
C ASN A 311 -16.19 10.36 -12.91
N SER A 312 -16.70 9.14 -12.73
CA SER A 312 -16.74 8.05 -13.71
C SER A 312 -17.73 8.19 -14.88
N ASP A 313 -18.01 9.39 -15.39
CA ASP A 313 -19.05 9.58 -16.43
C ASP A 313 -18.60 10.18 -17.77
N HIS A 314 -17.35 10.62 -17.92
CA HIS A 314 -16.87 11.15 -19.21
C HIS A 314 -15.46 10.66 -19.59
N LEU A 315 -15.38 9.44 -20.12
CA LEU A 315 -14.32 9.06 -21.07
C LEU A 315 -14.95 8.65 -22.40
N VAL A 316 -15.13 9.67 -23.24
CA VAL A 316 -15.48 9.58 -24.65
C VAL A 316 -14.33 8.93 -25.42
N ASN A 317 -14.72 7.99 -26.29
CA ASN A 317 -13.97 7.40 -27.39
C ASN A 317 -12.76 8.21 -27.90
N TYR A 318 -11.55 7.72 -27.61
CA TYR A 318 -10.40 7.93 -28.49
C TYR A 318 -10.09 6.63 -29.23
N HIS A 319 -10.63 6.54 -30.45
CA HIS A 319 -10.14 5.66 -31.49
C HIS A 319 -8.89 6.28 -32.14
N LEU A 320 -7.80 5.52 -32.28
CA LEU A 320 -6.77 5.62 -33.34
C LEU A 320 -5.74 4.47 -33.15
N PRO A 321 -5.00 4.03 -34.19
CA PRO A 321 -5.42 3.05 -35.17
C PRO A 321 -4.69 1.70 -35.07
N ARG A 322 -5.28 0.69 -35.72
CA ARG A 322 -4.69 -0.61 -36.01
C ARG A 322 -3.33 -0.46 -36.71
N HIS A 323 -2.25 -0.87 -36.04
CA HIS A 323 -1.06 -1.35 -36.72
C HIS A 323 -0.78 -2.81 -36.38
N THR A 324 -0.90 -3.58 -37.45
CA THR A 324 -0.64 -5.00 -37.65
C THR A 324 0.69 -5.46 -37.04
N VAL A 325 0.65 -6.27 -35.98
CA VAL A 325 1.72 -7.25 -35.72
C VAL A 325 1.17 -8.62 -36.05
N ARG A 326 1.68 -9.15 -37.16
CA ARG A 326 1.35 -10.46 -37.72
C ARG A 326 1.54 -11.56 -36.68
N VAL A 327 0.47 -12.32 -36.43
CA VAL A 327 0.55 -13.64 -35.83
C VAL A 327 1.38 -14.52 -36.76
N LEU A 328 2.65 -14.77 -36.41
CA LEU A 328 3.34 -15.96 -36.88
C LEU A 328 2.65 -17.15 -36.22
N ARG A 329 1.79 -17.78 -37.02
CA ARG A 329 1.16 -19.07 -36.75
C ARG A 329 2.28 -20.10 -36.69
N VAL A 330 2.91 -20.28 -35.52
CA VAL A 330 3.70 -21.49 -35.27
C VAL A 330 2.66 -22.57 -35.02
N GLY A 331 2.48 -23.41 -36.04
CA GLY A 331 1.62 -24.58 -35.96
C GLY A 331 1.94 -25.40 -34.73
N PHE A 332 0.92 -26.08 -34.23
CA PHE A 332 1.05 -27.20 -33.31
C PHE A 332 2.18 -28.11 -33.79
N CYS A 333 3.38 -27.90 -33.25
CA CYS A 333 4.35 -28.96 -33.18
C CYS A 333 3.76 -29.87 -32.12
N ARG A 334 3.11 -30.92 -32.61
CA ARG A 334 2.93 -32.17 -31.89
C ARG A 334 4.32 -32.54 -31.37
N VAL A 335 4.65 -32.10 -30.16
CA VAL A 335 5.79 -32.63 -29.44
C VAL A 335 5.47 -34.10 -29.35
N ARG A 336 6.13 -34.91 -30.18
CA ARG A 336 6.40 -36.29 -29.83
C ARG A 336 6.96 -36.17 -28.42
N MET A 337 6.16 -36.57 -27.43
CA MET A 337 6.74 -37.03 -26.19
C MET A 337 7.82 -38.01 -26.65
N GLY A 338 9.08 -37.60 -26.50
CA GLY A 338 10.11 -38.57 -26.19
C GLY A 338 9.53 -39.36 -25.05
N SER A 339 9.45 -40.67 -25.25
CA SER A 339 8.95 -41.66 -24.31
C SER A 339 9.74 -41.58 -23.00
N ASN A 340 9.42 -40.59 -22.17
CA ASN A 340 9.67 -40.61 -20.75
C ASN A 340 8.31 -40.90 -20.13
N SER A 341 8.17 -42.17 -19.77
CA SER A 341 7.03 -42.78 -19.10
C SER A 341 6.25 -41.78 -18.24
N VAL A 342 5.01 -41.49 -18.66
CA VAL A 342 3.93 -41.20 -17.70
C VAL A 342 3.94 -42.42 -16.77
N ILE A 343 4.48 -42.25 -15.57
CA ILE A 343 4.38 -43.28 -14.54
C ILE A 343 2.90 -43.34 -14.23
N ASP A 344 2.26 -44.40 -14.70
CA ASP A 344 0.89 -44.79 -14.39
C ASP A 344 0.76 -44.85 -12.86
N GLN A 345 0.26 -43.76 -12.24
CA GLN A 345 0.19 -43.61 -10.79
C GLN A 345 -0.88 -44.56 -10.24
N LYS A 346 -0.44 -45.77 -9.89
CA LYS A 346 -1.30 -46.76 -9.28
C LYS A 346 -1.50 -46.42 -7.80
N HIS A 347 -2.58 -45.69 -7.49
CA HIS A 347 -3.00 -45.45 -6.11
C HIS A 347 -3.29 -46.78 -5.39
N LYS A 348 -2.98 -46.85 -4.08
CA LYS A 348 -3.23 -48.04 -3.26
C LYS A 348 -4.71 -48.11 -2.88
N VAL A 349 -5.51 -48.68 -3.77
CA VAL A 349 -6.95 -48.85 -3.58
C VAL A 349 -7.27 -50.33 -3.40
N VAL A 350 -7.99 -50.66 -2.32
CA VAL A 350 -8.46 -52.02 -2.02
C VAL A 350 -9.98 -52.04 -2.11
N VAL A 351 -10.53 -52.86 -2.99
CA VAL A 351 -11.97 -53.01 -3.18
C VAL A 351 -12.46 -54.25 -2.42
N GLY A 352 -13.63 -54.14 -1.77
CA GLY A 352 -14.28 -55.21 -1.02
C GLY A 352 -15.78 -55.33 -1.32
N GLU A 353 -16.43 -56.27 -0.64
CA GLU A 353 -17.84 -56.57 -0.87
C GLU A 353 -18.79 -55.41 -0.57
N GLY A 354 -19.85 -55.28 -1.38
CA GLY A 354 -20.89 -54.27 -1.21
C GLY A 354 -20.42 -52.85 -1.59
N GLY A 355 -19.48 -52.74 -2.53
CA GLY A 355 -18.93 -51.45 -2.97
C GLY A 355 -18.06 -50.77 -1.92
N TYR A 356 -17.39 -51.56 -1.08
CA TYR A 356 -16.38 -51.07 -0.14
C TYR A 356 -15.11 -50.69 -0.90
N VAL A 357 -14.57 -49.50 -0.66
CA VAL A 357 -13.33 -49.02 -1.26
C VAL A 357 -12.45 -48.44 -0.17
N LEU A 358 -11.37 -49.13 0.19
CA LEU A 358 -10.33 -48.57 1.05
C LEU A 358 -9.31 -47.86 0.18
N GLU A 359 -9.24 -46.54 0.35
CA GLU A 359 -8.16 -45.73 -0.21
C GLU A 359 -7.05 -45.64 0.81
N ASP A 360 -6.10 -46.55 0.64
CA ASP A 360 -5.08 -46.81 1.63
C ASP A 360 -3.85 -45.92 1.42
N VAL A 361 -3.12 -45.74 2.50
CA VAL A 361 -1.85 -45.01 2.48
C VAL A 361 -0.68 -45.96 2.17
N PRO A 362 0.36 -45.48 1.47
CA PRO A 362 1.56 -46.26 1.24
C PRO A 362 2.25 -46.68 2.54
N HIS A 363 2.88 -47.85 2.49
CA HIS A 363 3.68 -48.43 3.57
C HIS A 363 5.03 -48.88 3.01
N PHE A 364 6.09 -48.87 3.81
CA PHE A 364 7.43 -49.27 3.33
C PHE A 364 7.46 -50.67 2.72
N SER A 365 6.69 -51.61 3.28
CA SER A 365 6.58 -52.98 2.75
C SER A 365 6.01 -53.05 1.34
N ASP A 366 5.40 -51.98 0.82
CA ASP A 366 4.86 -51.95 -0.53
C ASP A 366 5.98 -51.85 -1.59
N TYR A 367 7.17 -51.38 -1.22
CA TYR A 367 8.26 -51.13 -2.18
C TYR A 367 9.70 -51.35 -1.65
N ILE A 368 9.88 -51.69 -0.37
CA ILE A 368 11.18 -52.08 0.20
C ILE A 368 11.07 -53.54 0.70
N PRO A 369 11.80 -54.50 0.09
CA PRO A 369 11.79 -55.89 0.52
C PRO A 369 12.57 -56.10 1.83
N ASP A 370 12.28 -57.19 2.55
CA ASP A 370 13.03 -57.68 3.71
C ASP A 370 13.23 -56.67 4.85
N LEU A 371 12.23 -55.82 5.11
CA LEU A 371 12.28 -54.85 6.21
C LEU A 371 12.20 -55.52 7.59
N PRO A 372 13.12 -55.20 8.53
CA PRO A 372 12.98 -55.62 9.91
C PRO A 372 11.75 -54.98 10.54
N THR A 373 11.12 -55.71 11.46
CA THR A 373 9.96 -55.25 12.20
C THR A 373 10.22 -55.45 13.70
N HIS A 374 9.85 -54.46 14.50
CA HIS A 374 10.15 -54.42 15.94
C HIS A 374 8.84 -54.38 16.74
N SER A 375 8.86 -54.86 17.98
CA SER A 375 7.72 -54.68 18.88
C SER A 375 7.59 -53.22 19.27
N ASN A 376 6.37 -52.71 19.32
CA ASN A 376 6.15 -51.33 19.72
C ASN A 376 6.35 -51.16 21.23
N GLN A 377 7.30 -50.30 21.60
CA GLN A 377 7.67 -49.97 23.00
C GLN A 377 6.53 -49.39 23.82
N LEU A 378 5.45 -48.91 23.19
CA LEU A 378 4.22 -48.51 23.87
C LEU A 378 3.61 -49.64 24.71
N GLN A 379 3.93 -50.90 24.43
CA GLN A 379 3.52 -52.05 25.25
C GLN A 379 3.96 -51.93 26.70
N ASP A 380 5.16 -51.38 26.90
CA ASP A 380 5.81 -51.27 28.21
C ASP A 380 5.68 -49.85 28.78
N ASN A 381 5.02 -48.93 28.05
CA ASN A 381 4.88 -47.55 28.47
C ASN A 381 3.81 -47.43 29.60
N PRO A 382 4.16 -46.88 30.78
CA PRO A 382 3.24 -46.77 31.92
C PRO A 382 1.94 -46.01 31.62
N ALA A 383 1.96 -45.05 30.69
CA ALA A 383 0.77 -44.29 30.32
C ALA A 383 -0.22 -45.09 29.45
N TYR A 384 0.27 -46.10 28.71
CA TYR A 384 -0.53 -46.91 27.79
C TYR A 384 -0.88 -48.28 28.37
N SER A 385 -0.10 -48.80 29.32
CA SER A 385 -0.30 -50.12 29.93
C SER A 385 -1.61 -50.28 30.71
N VAL A 386 -2.23 -49.18 31.15
CA VAL A 386 -3.54 -49.18 31.84
C VAL A 386 -4.76 -49.23 30.90
N VAL A 387 -4.56 -49.06 29.60
CA VAL A 387 -5.65 -49.00 28.60
C VAL A 387 -5.96 -50.40 28.07
N LYS A 388 -7.23 -50.85 28.17
CA LYS A 388 -7.65 -52.21 27.79
C LYS A 388 -7.37 -52.59 26.33
N GLN A 389 -7.37 -51.62 25.41
CA GLN A 389 -7.08 -51.81 23.99
C GLN A 389 -6.49 -50.51 23.42
N TYR A 390 -5.17 -50.37 23.48
CA TYR A 390 -4.47 -49.16 23.02
C TYR A 390 -3.97 -49.26 21.59
N PHE A 391 -3.70 -50.47 21.08
CA PHE A 391 -3.35 -50.66 19.67
C PHE A 391 -4.58 -50.71 18.77
N VAL A 392 -4.43 -50.07 17.61
CA VAL A 392 -5.41 -50.10 16.53
C VAL A 392 -5.10 -51.29 15.63
N ASN A 393 -6.12 -52.07 15.28
CA ASN A 393 -5.93 -53.20 14.37
C ASN A 393 -5.55 -52.68 12.98
N GLU A 394 -4.79 -53.49 12.24
CA GLU A 394 -4.40 -53.10 10.88
C GLU A 394 -5.65 -52.88 10.01
N ASP A 395 -6.64 -53.77 10.07
CA ASP A 395 -7.86 -53.69 9.24
C ASP A 395 -8.92 -52.68 9.73
N ASP A 396 -8.66 -51.93 10.81
CA ASP A 396 -9.59 -50.90 11.26
C ASP A 396 -9.66 -49.77 10.22
N THR A 397 -10.86 -49.53 9.68
CA THR A 397 -11.11 -48.46 8.71
C THR A 397 -12.24 -47.54 9.13
N VAL A 398 -12.16 -46.28 8.70
CA VAL A 398 -13.10 -45.21 8.99
C VAL A 398 -13.80 -44.85 7.69
N THR A 399 -15.13 -44.96 7.65
CA THR A 399 -15.91 -44.60 6.47
C THR A 399 -15.92 -43.10 6.24
N GLN A 400 -15.84 -42.66 4.98
CA GLN A 400 -15.98 -41.26 4.59
C GLN A 400 -17.41 -40.76 4.75
N LYS A 401 -18.41 -41.59 4.44
CA LYS A 401 -19.83 -41.24 4.54
C LYS A 401 -20.54 -42.20 5.49
N ILE A 402 -20.98 -41.68 6.63
CA ILE A 402 -21.76 -42.46 7.62
C ILE A 402 -23.26 -42.48 7.30
N VAL A 403 -23.76 -41.53 6.50
CA VAL A 403 -25.16 -41.50 6.05
C VAL A 403 -25.22 -42.04 4.63
N VAL A 404 -25.86 -43.19 4.48
CA VAL A 404 -26.01 -43.92 3.22
C VAL A 404 -27.44 -44.46 3.10
N HIS A 405 -27.91 -44.69 1.88
CA HIS A 405 -29.19 -45.35 1.65
C HIS A 405 -29.05 -46.87 1.82
N LYS A 406 -30.14 -47.55 2.19
CA LYS A 406 -30.13 -49.00 2.47
C LYS A 406 -29.52 -49.86 1.34
N LYS A 407 -29.61 -49.39 0.09
CA LYS A 407 -29.12 -50.12 -1.10
C LYS A 407 -27.88 -49.49 -1.74
N SER A 408 -27.37 -48.36 -1.23
CA SER A 408 -26.19 -47.72 -1.81
C SER A 408 -24.91 -48.48 -1.44
N PRO A 409 -23.84 -48.39 -2.26
CA PRO A 409 -22.55 -48.98 -1.92
C PRO A 409 -22.01 -48.43 -0.59
N LYS A 410 -21.21 -49.23 0.11
CA LYS A 410 -20.53 -48.84 1.36
C LYS A 410 -19.61 -47.63 1.16
N GLY A 411 -19.06 -47.47 -0.03
CA GLY A 411 -18.30 -46.28 -0.42
C GLY A 411 -16.85 -46.30 0.09
N ILE A 412 -16.27 -45.10 0.19
CA ILE A 412 -14.86 -44.89 0.49
C ILE A 412 -14.59 -44.98 1.99
N HIS A 413 -13.48 -45.62 2.33
CA HIS A 413 -12.95 -45.78 3.68
C HIS A 413 -11.47 -45.38 3.70
N PHE A 414 -11.02 -44.90 4.87
CA PHE A 414 -9.63 -44.57 5.17
C PHE A 414 -9.12 -45.44 6.31
N ARG A 415 -7.82 -45.70 6.35
CA ARG A 415 -7.23 -46.48 7.44
C ARG A 415 -7.27 -45.70 8.75
N ARG A 416 -7.71 -46.33 9.84
CA ARG A 416 -7.78 -45.69 11.16
C ARG A 416 -6.37 -45.38 11.68
N ALA A 417 -6.14 -44.14 12.10
CA ALA A 417 -4.88 -43.71 12.69
C ALA A 417 -4.73 -44.19 14.14
N GLY A 418 -3.49 -44.38 14.58
CA GLY A 418 -3.15 -44.78 15.94
C GLY A 418 -1.97 -45.76 16.02
N PRO A 419 -1.53 -46.11 17.23
CA PRO A 419 -0.37 -46.96 17.42
C PRO A 419 -0.64 -48.39 16.91
N ARG A 420 0.39 -49.00 16.34
CA ARG A 420 0.38 -50.40 15.88
C ARG A 420 1.21 -51.28 16.82
N GLN A 421 0.90 -52.56 16.88
CA GLN A 421 1.66 -53.53 17.70
C GLN A 421 3.12 -53.64 17.25
N LYS A 422 3.35 -53.44 15.95
CA LYS A 422 4.64 -53.52 15.29
C LYS A 422 5.05 -52.16 14.74
N VAL A 423 6.33 -51.85 14.80
CA VAL A 423 6.95 -50.63 14.25
C VAL A 423 8.11 -50.99 13.31
N TRP A 424 8.39 -50.11 12.37
CA TRP A 424 9.43 -50.27 11.35
C TRP A 424 10.67 -49.40 11.62
N PHE A 425 10.66 -48.67 12.73
CA PHE A 425 11.81 -47.93 13.22
C PHE A 425 12.14 -48.31 14.66
N GLU A 426 13.43 -48.50 14.94
CA GLU A 426 13.95 -48.48 16.31
C GLU A 426 14.20 -47.04 16.77
N SER A 427 14.02 -46.76 18.06
CA SER A 427 14.15 -45.41 18.61
C SER A 427 15.48 -44.73 18.31
N ASP A 428 16.57 -45.49 18.40
CA ASP A 428 17.93 -44.98 18.25
C ASP A 428 18.32 -44.78 16.78
N GLU A 429 17.61 -45.40 15.83
CA GLU A 429 17.84 -45.16 14.40
C GLU A 429 17.05 -43.95 13.86
N VAL A 430 16.02 -43.48 14.58
CA VAL A 430 15.20 -42.36 14.09
C VAL A 430 15.96 -41.05 14.14
N HIS A 431 16.03 -40.38 12.99
CA HIS A 431 16.37 -38.97 12.85
C HIS A 431 15.17 -38.28 12.20
N ALA A 432 14.39 -37.58 13.02
CA ALA A 432 13.20 -36.88 12.59
C ALA A 432 13.49 -35.41 12.30
N CYS A 433 12.83 -34.86 11.29
CA CYS A 433 12.76 -33.41 11.08
C CYS A 433 11.32 -32.89 11.00
N ILE A 434 11.11 -31.68 11.48
CA ILE A 434 9.82 -30.97 11.44
C ILE A 434 10.00 -29.68 10.65
N VAL A 435 9.08 -29.36 9.75
CA VAL A 435 9.07 -28.11 8.99
C VAL A 435 7.69 -27.47 8.99
N THR A 436 7.64 -26.15 9.18
CA THR A 436 6.41 -25.35 9.07
C THR A 436 6.46 -24.44 7.84
N CYS A 437 5.45 -24.51 6.99
CA CYS A 437 5.36 -23.75 5.74
C CYS A 437 4.05 -22.96 5.60
N GLY A 438 4.08 -21.90 4.79
CA GLY A 438 2.94 -21.05 4.50
C GLY A 438 2.62 -20.05 5.61
N GLY A 439 1.42 -19.46 5.57
CA GLY A 439 1.03 -18.46 6.57
C GLY A 439 0.69 -19.07 7.94
N LEU A 440 0.80 -18.25 8.98
CA LEU A 440 0.55 -18.64 10.38
C LEU A 440 -0.87 -19.16 10.63
N CYS A 441 -1.01 -19.95 11.67
CA CYS A 441 -2.24 -20.59 12.12
C CYS A 441 -2.10 -20.87 13.62
N PRO A 442 -3.12 -20.61 14.45
CA PRO A 442 -3.12 -21.08 15.83
C PRO A 442 -2.89 -22.59 15.88
N GLY A 443 -2.09 -23.06 16.84
CA GLY A 443 -1.78 -24.48 17.02
C GLY A 443 -0.50 -24.99 16.35
N LEU A 444 0.18 -24.20 15.51
CA LEU A 444 1.47 -24.59 14.89
C LEU A 444 2.50 -25.06 15.93
N ASN A 445 2.74 -24.25 16.97
CA ASN A 445 3.64 -24.61 18.05
C ASN A 445 3.17 -25.83 18.86
N THR A 446 1.86 -26.01 19.01
CA THR A 446 1.29 -27.19 19.68
C THR A 446 1.60 -28.44 18.88
N VAL A 447 1.39 -28.44 17.55
CA VAL A 447 1.76 -29.57 16.70
C VAL A 447 3.26 -29.88 16.80
N ILE A 448 4.13 -28.88 16.73
CA ILE A 448 5.59 -29.08 16.87
C ILE A 448 5.91 -29.72 18.22
N ARG A 449 5.37 -29.18 19.32
CA ARG A 449 5.57 -29.70 20.67
C ARG A 449 5.13 -31.16 20.77
N GLU A 450 3.94 -31.48 20.27
CA GLU A 450 3.35 -32.81 20.43
C GLU A 450 4.03 -33.87 19.55
N ILE A 451 4.57 -33.49 18.40
CA ILE A 451 5.45 -34.38 17.61
C ILE A 451 6.73 -34.68 18.40
N VAL A 452 7.41 -33.64 18.92
CA VAL A 452 8.67 -33.80 19.68
C VAL A 452 8.44 -34.62 20.95
N CYS A 453 7.41 -34.29 21.73
CA CYS A 453 7.04 -35.02 22.94
C CYS A 453 6.62 -36.46 22.62
N GLY A 454 5.88 -36.67 21.52
CA GLY A 454 5.46 -37.99 21.12
C GLY A 454 6.62 -38.89 20.72
N LEU A 455 7.52 -38.39 19.87
CA LEU A 455 8.75 -39.08 19.51
C LEU A 455 9.61 -39.40 20.74
N HIS A 456 9.76 -38.44 21.65
CA HIS A 456 10.63 -38.60 22.82
C HIS A 456 10.05 -39.51 23.91
N TYR A 457 8.84 -39.22 24.38
CA TYR A 457 8.26 -39.91 25.55
C TYR A 457 7.57 -41.23 25.20
N MET A 458 7.00 -41.35 23.99
CA MET A 458 6.30 -42.58 23.58
C MET A 458 7.24 -43.58 22.91
N TYR A 459 8.22 -43.06 22.15
CA TYR A 459 9.08 -43.88 21.30
C TYR A 459 10.58 -43.73 21.60
N GLY A 460 10.98 -42.99 22.64
CA GLY A 460 12.39 -42.91 23.04
C GLY A 460 13.33 -42.21 22.05
N VAL A 461 12.80 -41.56 21.01
CA VAL A 461 13.59 -40.89 19.96
C VAL A 461 14.26 -39.64 20.52
N LYS A 462 15.58 -39.52 20.31
CA LYS A 462 16.38 -38.40 20.85
C LYS A 462 16.81 -37.40 19.79
N LYS A 463 16.83 -37.79 18.51
CA LYS A 463 17.35 -36.95 17.42
C LYS A 463 16.20 -36.35 16.61
N VAL A 464 15.73 -35.18 17.05
CA VAL A 464 14.67 -34.41 16.39
C VAL A 464 15.18 -33.02 16.05
N GLU A 465 14.98 -32.58 14.81
CA GLU A 465 15.43 -31.29 14.32
C GLU A 465 14.27 -30.50 13.69
N GLY A 466 14.24 -29.19 13.90
CA GLY A 466 13.39 -28.26 13.19
C GLY A 466 14.12 -27.68 11.98
N ILE A 467 13.46 -27.64 10.84
CA ILE A 467 13.95 -26.98 9.62
C ILE A 467 13.52 -25.52 9.66
N ASP A 468 14.49 -24.61 9.63
CA ASP A 468 14.26 -23.17 9.78
C ASP A 468 13.69 -22.52 8.51
N GLY A 469 12.63 -21.73 8.64
CA GLY A 469 12.12 -20.90 7.55
C GLY A 469 11.43 -21.66 6.41
N GLY A 470 10.76 -22.79 6.68
CA GLY A 470 9.99 -23.55 5.68
C GLY A 470 10.87 -24.37 4.73
N TYR A 471 10.40 -24.65 3.50
CA TYR A 471 11.11 -25.54 2.57
C TYR A 471 12.51 -25.07 2.18
N ARG A 472 12.75 -23.74 2.14
CA ARG A 472 14.07 -23.17 1.89
C ARG A 472 15.10 -23.58 2.93
N GLY A 473 14.66 -23.89 4.15
CA GLY A 473 15.51 -24.38 5.23
C GLY A 473 16.18 -25.71 4.94
N PHE A 474 15.72 -26.49 3.96
CA PHE A 474 16.43 -27.70 3.53
C PHE A 474 17.69 -27.40 2.72
N TYR A 475 17.78 -26.22 2.11
CA TYR A 475 18.91 -25.86 1.22
C TYR A 475 20.16 -25.49 2.00
N ALA A 476 19.97 -24.88 3.17
CA ALA A 476 21.02 -24.64 4.15
C ALA A 476 20.99 -25.76 5.18
N ARG A 477 22.12 -26.01 5.87
CA ARG A 477 22.14 -26.92 7.04
C ARG A 477 21.61 -26.24 8.31
N ASN A 478 20.70 -25.28 8.15
CA ASN A 478 20.18 -24.47 9.25
C ASN A 478 19.06 -25.25 9.95
N THR A 479 19.38 -25.80 11.11
CA THR A 479 18.42 -26.52 11.94
C THR A 479 18.42 -26.09 13.39
N ILE A 480 17.26 -26.27 14.01
CA ILE A 480 17.04 -26.06 15.42
C ILE A 480 16.95 -27.44 16.06
N SER A 481 17.84 -27.79 16.98
CA SER A 481 17.67 -29.04 17.75
C SER A 481 16.41 -28.94 18.60
N LEU A 482 15.55 -29.95 18.55
CA LEU A 482 14.29 -30.00 19.29
C LEU A 482 14.31 -31.12 20.32
N ASN A 483 13.96 -30.77 21.56
CA ASN A 483 13.78 -31.73 22.65
C ASN A 483 12.66 -31.22 23.59
N PRO A 484 12.13 -32.05 24.50
CA PRO A 484 11.01 -31.65 25.36
C PRO A 484 11.26 -30.40 26.20
N LYS A 485 12.52 -30.12 26.57
CA LYS A 485 12.86 -28.89 27.32
C LYS A 485 12.69 -27.65 26.43
N ILE A 486 13.14 -27.71 25.19
CA ILE A 486 13.04 -26.60 24.22
C ILE A 486 11.57 -26.32 23.85
N VAL A 487 10.76 -27.36 23.69
CA VAL A 487 9.34 -27.22 23.28
C VAL A 487 8.35 -27.10 24.44
N ASN A 488 8.81 -27.08 25.70
CA ASN A 488 7.93 -27.23 26.86
C ASN A 488 6.75 -26.25 26.86
N ASP A 489 7.02 -24.97 26.58
CA ASP A 489 6.05 -23.87 26.71
C ASP A 489 5.64 -23.22 25.38
N ILE A 490 6.10 -23.75 24.23
CA ILE A 490 5.85 -23.09 22.94
C ILE A 490 4.36 -23.10 22.55
N HIS A 491 3.59 -24.07 23.04
CA HIS A 491 2.14 -24.17 22.84
C HIS A 491 1.36 -22.99 23.44
N LYS A 492 1.95 -22.25 24.40
CA LYS A 492 1.37 -21.04 24.98
C LYS A 492 1.52 -19.80 24.09
N ARG A 493 2.27 -19.92 23.00
CA ARG A 493 2.58 -18.83 22.07
C ARG A 493 1.98 -19.14 20.70
N GLY A 494 1.42 -18.12 20.05
CA GLY A 494 1.07 -18.22 18.64
C GLY A 494 2.30 -18.19 17.73
N GLY A 495 2.06 -18.30 16.42
CA GLY A 495 3.13 -18.42 15.42
C GLY A 495 3.82 -19.79 15.42
N THR A 496 5.08 -19.82 14.97
CA THR A 496 5.93 -21.03 14.92
C THR A 496 7.34 -20.70 15.36
N ILE A 497 7.93 -21.53 16.24
CA ILE A 497 9.34 -21.39 16.65
C ILE A 497 10.34 -21.73 15.54
N LEU A 498 9.91 -22.37 14.46
CA LEU A 498 10.77 -22.77 13.35
C LEU A 498 10.83 -21.73 12.23
N GLY A 499 10.13 -20.61 12.40
CA GLY A 499 9.85 -19.71 11.29
C GLY A 499 8.99 -20.39 10.20
N THR A 500 8.62 -19.62 9.18
CA THR A 500 7.88 -20.16 8.04
C THR A 500 8.17 -19.32 6.81
N SER A 501 8.01 -19.89 5.63
CA SER A 501 8.08 -19.17 4.36
C SER A 501 7.01 -19.63 3.39
N ARG A 502 6.78 -18.82 2.36
CA ARG A 502 5.95 -19.19 1.20
C ARG A 502 6.88 -19.58 0.04
N GLY A 503 6.51 -20.61 -0.71
CA GLY A 503 7.29 -21.10 -1.84
C GLY A 503 8.62 -21.75 -1.43
N GLY A 504 9.61 -21.72 -2.32
CA GLY A 504 10.94 -22.31 -2.07
C GLY A 504 10.92 -23.83 -2.01
N HIS A 505 10.09 -24.47 -2.82
CA HIS A 505 10.05 -25.92 -2.98
C HIS A 505 10.99 -26.32 -4.12
N ASP A 506 11.98 -27.15 -3.82
CA ASP A 506 12.84 -27.79 -4.83
C ASP A 506 13.02 -29.25 -4.39
N THR A 507 12.29 -30.15 -5.04
CA THR A 507 12.19 -31.55 -4.63
C THR A 507 13.56 -32.20 -4.53
N SER A 508 14.44 -31.97 -5.52
CA SER A 508 15.76 -32.61 -5.57
C SER A 508 16.59 -32.15 -4.38
N LYS A 509 16.70 -30.84 -4.15
CA LYS A 509 17.47 -30.30 -3.02
C LYS A 509 16.92 -30.73 -1.66
N ILE A 510 15.59 -30.80 -1.53
CA ILE A 510 14.95 -31.25 -0.28
C ILE A 510 15.28 -32.71 -0.02
N VAL A 511 15.12 -33.59 -1.00
CA VAL A 511 15.39 -35.03 -0.83
C VAL A 511 16.88 -35.32 -0.71
N ASP A 512 17.74 -34.57 -1.42
CA ASP A 512 19.19 -34.62 -1.23
C ASP A 512 19.58 -34.25 0.21
N SER A 513 19.01 -33.16 0.74
CA SER A 513 19.23 -32.75 2.14
C SER A 513 18.74 -33.79 3.14
N ILE A 514 17.57 -34.39 2.92
CA ILE A 514 17.03 -35.48 3.75
C ILE A 514 18.01 -36.66 3.77
N GLN A 515 18.46 -37.08 2.58
CA GLN A 515 19.37 -38.21 2.41
C GLN A 515 20.76 -37.94 3.01
N ASP A 516 21.37 -36.80 2.69
CA ASP A 516 22.72 -36.41 3.14
C ASP A 516 22.82 -36.27 4.67
N ARG A 517 21.70 -35.90 5.31
CA ARG A 517 21.62 -35.71 6.76
C ARG A 517 21.21 -36.98 7.49
N GLY A 518 20.83 -38.03 6.77
CA GLY A 518 20.33 -39.29 7.34
C GLY A 518 18.97 -39.13 8.01
N ILE A 519 18.15 -38.17 7.57
CA ILE A 519 16.79 -37.98 8.07
C ILE A 519 15.90 -39.11 7.53
N ASN A 520 15.19 -39.80 8.42
CA ASN A 520 14.30 -40.90 8.06
C ASN A 520 12.84 -40.70 8.47
N GLN A 521 12.52 -39.57 9.12
CA GLN A 521 11.14 -39.13 9.33
C GLN A 521 11.01 -37.63 9.07
N VAL A 522 10.03 -37.24 8.25
CA VAL A 522 9.81 -35.86 7.81
C VAL A 522 8.36 -35.48 8.10
N TYR A 523 8.17 -34.54 9.02
CA TYR A 523 6.87 -34.00 9.39
C TYR A 523 6.67 -32.63 8.77
N ILE A 524 5.73 -32.54 7.81
CA ILE A 524 5.53 -31.35 6.99
C ILE A 524 4.21 -30.69 7.37
N ILE A 525 4.28 -29.57 8.09
CA ILE A 525 3.13 -28.83 8.58
C ILE A 525 2.86 -27.64 7.64
N GLY A 526 1.73 -27.65 6.94
CA GLY A 526 1.42 -26.57 5.99
C GLY A 526 0.10 -26.73 5.26
N GLY A 527 -0.30 -25.68 4.53
CA GLY A 527 -1.54 -25.67 3.75
C GLY A 527 -1.44 -26.45 2.45
N ASP A 528 -2.45 -26.34 1.58
CA ASP A 528 -2.56 -27.11 0.34
C ASP A 528 -1.28 -27.12 -0.52
N GLY A 529 -0.71 -25.95 -0.86
CA GLY A 529 0.54 -25.88 -1.63
C GLY A 529 1.72 -26.60 -0.95
N THR A 530 1.77 -26.60 0.38
CA THR A 530 2.76 -27.37 1.13
C THR A 530 2.51 -28.88 1.01
N GLN A 531 1.25 -29.32 1.12
CA GLN A 531 0.89 -30.73 1.01
C GLN A 531 1.11 -31.29 -0.39
N ARG A 532 0.90 -30.48 -1.45
CA ARG A 532 1.33 -30.82 -2.81
C ARG A 532 2.84 -31.04 -2.89
N GLY A 533 3.61 -30.16 -2.24
CA GLY A 533 5.07 -30.34 -2.10
C GLY A 533 5.44 -31.63 -1.37
N ALA A 534 4.74 -31.96 -0.27
CA ALA A 534 4.94 -33.18 0.49
C ALA A 534 4.69 -34.43 -0.36
N SER A 535 3.65 -34.40 -1.21
CA SER A 535 3.36 -35.47 -2.17
C SER A 535 4.53 -35.71 -3.13
N VAL A 536 5.07 -34.65 -3.73
CA VAL A 536 6.20 -34.78 -4.67
C VAL A 536 7.49 -35.20 -3.96
N ILE A 537 7.72 -34.76 -2.71
CA ILE A 537 8.84 -35.22 -1.87
C ILE A 537 8.72 -36.72 -1.61
N PHE A 538 7.53 -37.19 -1.25
CA PHE A 538 7.25 -38.61 -1.03
C PHE A 538 7.51 -39.45 -2.29
N GLU A 539 7.01 -39.01 -3.45
CA GLU A 539 7.22 -39.74 -4.71
C GLU A 539 8.70 -39.84 -5.07
N GLU A 540 9.48 -38.78 -4.84
CA GLU A 540 10.93 -38.80 -5.07
C GLU A 540 11.67 -39.72 -4.09
N ILE A 541 11.28 -39.70 -2.79
CA ILE A 541 11.79 -40.64 -1.78
C ILE A 541 11.52 -42.09 -2.17
N LYS A 542 10.29 -42.38 -2.62
CA LYS A 542 9.86 -43.69 -3.08
C LYS A 542 10.64 -44.12 -4.32
N ARG A 543 10.81 -43.21 -5.30
CA ARG A 543 11.61 -43.44 -6.52
C ARG A 543 13.06 -43.79 -6.20
N ARG A 544 13.65 -43.19 -5.16
CA ARG A 544 15.00 -43.48 -4.68
C ARG A 544 15.08 -44.71 -3.77
N GLY A 545 13.96 -45.32 -3.39
CA GLY A 545 13.92 -46.48 -2.49
C GLY A 545 14.40 -46.16 -1.07
N LEU A 546 14.27 -44.90 -0.62
CA LEU A 546 14.74 -44.49 0.70
C LEU A 546 13.74 -44.90 1.79
N LYS A 547 14.24 -45.43 2.92
CA LYS A 547 13.45 -45.73 4.12
C LYS A 547 13.14 -44.43 4.89
N VAL A 548 12.34 -43.54 4.30
CA VAL A 548 11.96 -42.24 4.88
C VAL A 548 10.44 -42.12 4.96
N SER A 549 9.91 -41.88 6.16
CA SER A 549 8.49 -41.59 6.35
C SER A 549 8.21 -40.11 6.10
N VAL A 550 7.30 -39.81 5.18
CA VAL A 550 6.80 -38.45 4.91
C VAL A 550 5.39 -38.36 5.43
N ALA A 551 5.20 -37.60 6.51
CA ALA A 551 3.90 -37.34 7.13
C ALA A 551 3.55 -35.86 6.97
N GLY A 552 2.44 -35.58 6.29
CA GLY A 552 1.87 -34.24 6.21
C GLY A 552 0.91 -33.96 7.36
N ILE A 553 0.94 -32.73 7.84
CA ILE A 553 -0.01 -32.20 8.82
C ILE A 553 -0.69 -31.00 8.17
N PRO A 554 -1.98 -31.11 7.79
CA PRO A 554 -2.58 -30.17 6.87
C PRO A 554 -3.10 -28.96 7.66
N LYS A 555 -2.51 -27.80 7.40
CA LYS A 555 -2.68 -26.56 8.15
C LYS A 555 -3.45 -25.52 7.33
N THR A 556 -4.71 -25.31 7.66
CA THR A 556 -5.53 -24.21 7.17
C THR A 556 -6.41 -23.69 8.31
N ILE A 557 -6.58 -22.37 8.39
CA ILE A 557 -7.61 -21.79 9.26
C ILE A 557 -8.96 -21.79 8.57
N ASP A 558 -9.03 -21.90 7.23
CA ASP A 558 -10.25 -21.70 6.44
C ASP A 558 -11.16 -22.95 6.45
N ASN A 559 -10.73 -24.05 7.08
CA ASN A 559 -11.41 -25.35 7.10
C ASN A 559 -11.75 -25.90 5.71
N ASP A 560 -10.88 -25.64 4.74
CA ASP A 560 -11.06 -25.94 3.31
C ASP A 560 -10.37 -27.25 2.85
N ILE A 561 -9.84 -28.05 3.78
CA ILE A 561 -9.23 -29.35 3.45
C ILE A 561 -10.37 -30.37 3.23
N PRO A 562 -10.42 -31.07 2.08
CA PRO A 562 -11.43 -32.07 1.83
C PRO A 562 -11.20 -33.30 2.74
N VAL A 563 -12.22 -34.14 2.86
CA VAL A 563 -12.21 -35.40 3.64
C VAL A 563 -12.22 -35.21 5.15
N ILE A 564 -11.46 -34.25 5.69
CA ILE A 564 -11.39 -34.04 7.14
C ILE A 564 -12.59 -33.25 7.65
N ASP A 565 -13.04 -33.56 8.86
CA ASP A 565 -14.18 -32.87 9.48
C ASP A 565 -13.84 -31.42 9.86
N ARG A 566 -12.59 -31.21 10.30
CA ARG A 566 -12.09 -29.93 10.80
C ARG A 566 -10.57 -29.81 10.64
N SER A 567 -10.06 -28.64 10.29
CA SER A 567 -8.64 -28.29 10.33
C SER A 567 -8.26 -27.61 11.65
N PHE A 568 -7.04 -27.84 12.14
CA PHE A 568 -6.62 -27.25 13.42
C PHE A 568 -6.43 -25.73 13.27
N GLY A 569 -6.75 -24.99 14.33
CA GLY A 569 -6.75 -23.53 14.35
C GLY A 569 -8.05 -22.90 13.83
N PHE A 570 -8.97 -23.70 13.26
CA PHE A 570 -10.28 -23.22 12.82
C PHE A 570 -11.15 -22.73 13.98
N ASP A 571 -11.25 -23.50 15.07
CA ASP A 571 -12.10 -23.10 16.20
C ASP A 571 -11.56 -21.87 16.90
N THR A 572 -10.24 -21.78 17.06
CA THR A 572 -9.57 -20.57 17.57
C THR A 572 -9.84 -19.39 16.65
N ALA A 573 -9.78 -19.60 15.32
CA ALA A 573 -10.07 -18.54 14.37
C ALA A 573 -11.52 -18.04 14.44
N VAL A 574 -12.48 -18.95 14.62
CA VAL A 574 -13.90 -18.63 14.85
C VAL A 574 -14.08 -17.84 16.16
N GLU A 575 -13.39 -18.24 17.22
CA GLU A 575 -13.44 -17.56 18.53
C GLU A 575 -12.88 -16.12 18.46
N GLU A 576 -11.73 -15.92 17.81
CA GLU A 576 -11.16 -14.58 17.63
C GLU A 576 -11.99 -13.73 16.66
N ALA A 577 -12.57 -14.34 15.62
CA ALA A 577 -13.53 -13.67 14.73
C ALA A 577 -14.76 -13.19 15.50
N GLN A 578 -15.29 -14.01 16.42
CA GLN A 578 -16.40 -13.62 17.29
C GLN A 578 -16.05 -12.41 18.15
N ARG A 579 -14.83 -12.32 18.70
CA ARG A 579 -14.42 -11.13 19.47
C ARG A 579 -14.45 -9.85 18.63
N ALA A 580 -14.01 -9.92 17.37
CA ALA A 580 -14.08 -8.79 16.45
C ALA A 580 -15.52 -8.42 16.08
N ILE A 581 -16.39 -9.42 15.87
CA ILE A 581 -17.82 -9.22 15.63
C ILE A 581 -18.47 -8.54 16.84
N ASN A 582 -18.20 -9.00 18.06
CA ASN A 582 -18.78 -8.41 19.27
C ASN A 582 -18.35 -6.95 19.43
N ALA A 583 -17.09 -6.62 19.13
CA ALA A 583 -16.61 -5.23 19.15
C ALA A 583 -17.34 -4.37 18.10
N ALA A 584 -17.49 -4.88 16.87
CA ALA A 584 -18.23 -4.18 15.83
C ALA A 584 -19.72 -3.99 16.18
N HIS A 585 -20.33 -4.98 16.84
CA HIS A 585 -21.71 -4.90 17.30
C HIS A 585 -21.88 -3.82 18.37
N VAL A 586 -21.01 -3.78 19.39
CA VAL A 586 -21.04 -2.72 20.41
C VAL A 586 -20.88 -1.33 19.78
N GLU A 587 -19.93 -1.17 18.86
CA GLU A 587 -19.74 0.08 18.12
C GLU A 587 -20.97 0.48 17.30
N ALA A 588 -21.57 -0.47 16.57
CA ALA A 588 -22.76 -0.23 15.76
C ALA A 588 -23.98 0.16 16.62
N CYS A 589 -24.17 -0.49 17.77
CA CYS A 589 -25.28 -0.18 18.69
C CYS A 589 -25.08 1.10 19.50
N SER A 590 -23.84 1.60 19.61
CA SER A 590 -23.53 2.80 20.40
C SER A 590 -23.82 4.11 19.65
N ILE A 591 -24.23 4.04 18.39
CA ILE A 591 -24.49 5.22 17.56
C ILE A 591 -25.72 5.02 16.68
N GLU A 592 -26.45 6.10 16.43
CA GLU A 592 -27.58 6.08 15.50
C GLU A 592 -27.11 5.73 14.08
N ASN A 593 -27.85 4.85 13.39
CA ASN A 593 -27.52 4.33 12.07
C ASN A 593 -26.09 3.75 11.98
N GLY A 594 -25.63 3.11 13.06
CA GLY A 594 -24.33 2.45 13.12
C GLY A 594 -24.27 1.18 12.28
N ILE A 595 -23.18 1.01 11.53
CA ILE A 595 -22.90 -0.21 10.75
C ILE A 595 -21.50 -0.69 11.11
N GLY A 596 -21.40 -1.92 11.62
CA GLY A 596 -20.13 -2.61 11.84
C GLY A 596 -19.81 -3.54 10.67
N VAL A 597 -18.67 -3.33 10.00
CA VAL A 597 -18.16 -4.19 8.93
C VAL A 597 -16.91 -4.90 9.42
N VAL A 598 -16.97 -6.23 9.53
CA VAL A 598 -15.83 -7.06 9.96
C VAL A 598 -15.34 -7.90 8.80
N LYS A 599 -14.09 -7.70 8.38
CA LYS A 599 -13.45 -8.58 7.39
C LYS A 599 -12.91 -9.82 8.10
N LEU A 600 -13.27 -11.01 7.62
CA LEU A 600 -12.74 -12.26 8.16
C LEU A 600 -11.87 -12.99 7.11
N MET A 601 -11.15 -14.00 7.60
CA MET A 601 -10.43 -14.95 6.76
C MET A 601 -11.40 -15.84 5.97
N GLY A 602 -10.88 -16.54 4.95
CA GLY A 602 -11.68 -17.30 4.00
C GLY A 602 -11.32 -16.96 2.57
N ARG A 603 -10.10 -17.32 2.14
CA ARG A 603 -9.61 -16.94 0.79
C ARG A 603 -10.44 -17.56 -0.33
N TYR A 604 -10.87 -18.80 -0.12
CA TYR A 604 -11.63 -19.60 -1.08
C TYR A 604 -12.95 -20.12 -0.52
N SER A 605 -13.08 -20.18 0.81
CA SER A 605 -14.27 -20.70 1.48
C SER A 605 -14.73 -19.80 2.63
N GLY A 606 -16.04 -19.78 2.88
CA GLY A 606 -16.70 -18.93 3.87
C GLY A 606 -16.88 -19.54 5.26
N PHE A 607 -16.21 -20.65 5.61
CA PHE A 607 -16.50 -21.39 6.85
C PHE A 607 -16.31 -20.55 8.11
N ILE A 608 -15.24 -19.77 8.22
CA ILE A 608 -14.99 -18.93 9.41
C ILE A 608 -16.13 -17.92 9.58
N ALA A 609 -16.50 -17.22 8.50
CA ALA A 609 -17.59 -16.26 8.52
C ALA A 609 -18.93 -16.90 8.91
N MET A 610 -19.28 -18.04 8.30
CA MET A 610 -20.50 -18.76 8.61
C MET A 610 -20.56 -19.22 10.07
N TYR A 611 -19.48 -19.82 10.59
CA TYR A 611 -19.43 -20.31 11.97
C TYR A 611 -19.39 -19.16 12.98
N ALA A 612 -18.62 -18.10 12.72
CA ALA A 612 -18.54 -16.93 13.60
C ALA A 612 -19.89 -16.20 13.69
N THR A 613 -20.61 -16.07 12.58
CA THR A 613 -21.98 -15.54 12.54
C THR A 613 -22.93 -16.37 13.40
N LEU A 614 -22.96 -17.69 13.21
CA LEU A 614 -23.82 -18.59 13.98
C LEU A 614 -23.47 -18.60 15.48
N ALA A 615 -22.19 -18.42 15.81
CA ALA A 615 -21.71 -18.36 17.18
C ALA A 615 -22.03 -17.03 17.88
N SER A 616 -21.82 -15.89 17.22
CA SER A 616 -22.10 -14.56 17.76
C SER A 616 -23.60 -14.30 17.90
N ARG A 617 -24.40 -14.61 16.87
CA ARG A 617 -25.83 -14.22 16.75
C ARG A 617 -26.09 -12.72 16.65
N ASP A 618 -25.07 -11.88 16.63
CA ASP A 618 -25.19 -10.42 16.53
C ASP A 618 -25.02 -9.90 15.09
N VAL A 619 -24.79 -10.81 14.14
CA VAL A 619 -24.54 -10.47 12.73
C VAL A 619 -25.87 -10.38 11.97
N ASP A 620 -26.16 -9.22 11.41
CA ASP A 620 -27.31 -9.03 10.50
C ASP A 620 -27.05 -9.61 9.10
N CYS A 621 -25.81 -9.51 8.60
CA CYS A 621 -25.47 -9.97 7.27
C CYS A 621 -24.10 -10.68 7.21
N CYS A 622 -24.08 -11.91 6.70
CA CYS A 622 -22.89 -12.72 6.46
C CYS A 622 -22.68 -12.92 4.97
N LEU A 623 -21.53 -12.45 4.47
CA LEU A 623 -21.12 -12.52 3.07
C LEU A 623 -19.97 -13.51 2.93
N ILE A 624 -20.11 -14.45 1.99
CA ILE A 624 -19.13 -15.51 1.75
C ILE A 624 -18.83 -15.68 0.25
N PRO A 625 -17.64 -16.18 -0.14
CA PRO A 625 -17.29 -16.38 -1.55
C PRO A 625 -18.28 -17.26 -2.34
N GLU A 626 -18.91 -18.23 -1.67
CA GLU A 626 -19.79 -19.21 -2.30
C GLU A 626 -21.19 -18.65 -2.64
N SER A 627 -21.61 -17.58 -1.96
CA SER A 627 -22.92 -16.95 -2.10
C SER A 627 -22.76 -15.57 -2.78
N PRO A 628 -22.87 -15.50 -4.11
CA PRO A 628 -22.76 -14.23 -4.82
C PRO A 628 -23.90 -13.29 -4.43
N PHE A 629 -23.61 -12.00 -4.47
CA PHE A 629 -24.56 -10.92 -4.20
C PHE A 629 -24.20 -9.71 -5.07
N TYR A 630 -25.10 -8.74 -5.14
CA TYR A 630 -24.90 -7.45 -5.77
C TYR A 630 -25.22 -6.33 -4.78
N LEU A 631 -24.59 -5.17 -4.95
CA LEU A 631 -24.70 -4.06 -4.01
C LEU A 631 -26.03 -3.32 -4.17
N GLU A 632 -26.40 -2.98 -5.40
CA GLU A 632 -27.51 -2.09 -5.75
C GLU A 632 -28.60 -2.78 -6.59
N GLY A 633 -29.83 -2.28 -6.50
CA GLY A 633 -30.98 -2.79 -7.24
C GLY A 633 -31.87 -3.71 -6.41
N PRO A 634 -33.04 -4.12 -6.96
CA PRO A 634 -34.06 -4.85 -6.22
C PRO A 634 -33.57 -6.21 -5.71
N GLY A 635 -33.50 -6.38 -4.39
CA GLY A 635 -32.96 -7.58 -3.71
C GLY A 635 -31.45 -7.51 -3.39
N GLY A 636 -30.82 -6.35 -3.61
CA GLY A 636 -29.40 -6.12 -3.36
C GLY A 636 -29.06 -5.88 -1.90
N LEU A 637 -27.76 -5.88 -1.60
CA LEU A 637 -27.25 -5.70 -0.24
C LEU A 637 -27.66 -4.35 0.37
N PHE A 638 -27.61 -3.26 -0.39
CA PHE A 638 -27.94 -1.92 0.14
C PHE A 638 -29.43 -1.78 0.47
N GLU A 639 -30.33 -2.36 -0.34
CA GLU A 639 -31.77 -2.40 -0.03
C GLU A 639 -32.03 -3.20 1.26
N TYR A 640 -31.34 -4.33 1.44
CA TYR A 640 -31.43 -5.11 2.67
C TYR A 640 -30.93 -4.33 3.89
N ILE A 641 -29.78 -3.67 3.81
CA ILE A 641 -29.23 -2.84 4.90
C ILE A 641 -30.18 -1.69 5.23
N GLU A 642 -30.70 -0.99 4.22
CA GLU A 642 -31.68 0.07 4.42
C GLU A 642 -32.91 -0.46 5.18
N LYS A 643 -33.47 -1.59 4.75
CA LYS A 643 -34.59 -2.24 5.44
C LYS A 643 -34.27 -2.57 6.91
N ARG A 644 -33.09 -3.11 7.21
CA ARG A 644 -32.66 -3.45 8.59
C ARG A 644 -32.55 -2.22 9.48
N LEU A 645 -31.97 -1.13 8.96
CA LEU A 645 -31.89 0.15 9.67
C LEU A 645 -33.29 0.69 10.00
N LYS A 646 -34.26 0.54 9.09
CA LYS A 646 -35.66 0.94 9.32
C LYS A 646 -36.35 0.09 10.39
N GLU A 647 -36.13 -1.23 10.39
CA GLU A 647 -36.78 -2.17 11.31
C GLU A 647 -36.29 -2.04 12.76
N ASN A 648 -35.02 -1.69 12.98
CA ASN A 648 -34.42 -1.59 14.32
C ASN A 648 -34.82 -0.31 15.11
N GLY A 649 -35.87 0.40 14.69
CA GLY A 649 -36.46 1.50 15.46
C GLY A 649 -35.76 2.87 15.34
N HIS A 650 -34.89 3.04 14.34
CA HIS A 650 -34.16 4.30 14.12
C HIS A 650 -34.98 5.39 13.39
N LEU A 651 -36.29 5.19 13.16
CA LEU A 651 -37.07 6.01 12.24
C LEU A 651 -38.17 6.88 12.86
N ASP A 652 -38.46 6.76 14.15
CA ASP A 652 -39.59 7.49 14.74
C ASP A 652 -39.31 8.97 15.05
N HIS A 653 -38.13 9.51 14.69
CA HIS A 653 -37.85 10.94 14.84
C HIS A 653 -37.63 11.73 13.53
N PHE A 654 -37.31 11.08 12.41
CA PHE A 654 -36.84 11.80 11.20
C PHE A 654 -37.44 11.33 9.87
N ALA A 655 -38.70 10.93 9.84
CA ALA A 655 -39.48 10.79 8.59
C ALA A 655 -39.61 12.09 7.75
N LYS A 656 -38.87 13.16 8.08
CA LYS A 656 -38.89 14.47 7.40
C LYS A 656 -37.53 14.94 6.84
N LEU A 657 -36.41 14.22 7.01
CA LEU A 657 -35.11 14.64 6.45
C LEU A 657 -34.61 13.66 5.40
N LYS A 658 -34.42 14.15 4.16
CA LYS A 658 -34.12 13.38 2.93
C LYS A 658 -32.69 12.82 2.81
N LYS A 659 -31.89 12.78 3.88
CA LYS A 659 -30.54 12.17 3.88
C LYS A 659 -30.27 11.49 5.24
N MET A 660 -30.18 10.16 5.25
CA MET A 660 -29.82 9.37 6.43
C MET A 660 -28.29 9.36 6.57
N ALA A 661 -27.76 9.95 7.64
CA ALA A 661 -26.34 9.85 7.94
C ALA A 661 -26.03 8.45 8.50
N ILE A 662 -25.10 7.73 7.88
CA ILE A 662 -24.66 6.39 8.28
C ILE A 662 -23.32 6.48 9.03
N ASN A 663 -23.19 5.73 10.13
CA ASN A 663 -21.97 5.64 10.92
C ASN A 663 -21.29 4.29 10.73
N LEU A 664 -20.38 4.19 9.75
CA LEU A 664 -19.69 2.95 9.41
C LEU A 664 -18.39 2.79 10.21
N LYS A 665 -18.19 1.59 10.77
CA LYS A 665 -16.98 1.15 11.47
C LYS A 665 -16.44 -0.10 10.79
N TYR A 666 -15.17 -0.06 10.39
CA TYR A 666 -14.52 -1.18 9.72
C TYR A 666 -13.48 -1.83 10.65
N ILE A 667 -13.53 -3.15 10.80
CA ILE A 667 -12.59 -3.93 11.62
C ILE A 667 -11.93 -5.01 10.76
N ASP A 668 -10.59 -5.03 10.77
CA ASP A 668 -9.76 -6.07 10.15
C ASP A 668 -8.93 -6.83 11.21
N PRO A 669 -9.47 -7.90 11.82
CA PRO A 669 -8.78 -8.72 12.82
C PRO A 669 -7.83 -9.77 12.21
N THR A 670 -7.53 -9.68 10.91
CA THR A 670 -6.82 -10.71 10.13
C THR A 670 -5.56 -11.26 10.82
N TYR A 671 -4.66 -10.39 11.28
CA TYR A 671 -3.44 -10.84 11.93
C TYR A 671 -3.67 -11.33 13.37
N MET A 672 -4.62 -10.72 14.08
CA MET A 672 -5.00 -11.12 15.44
C MET A 672 -5.56 -12.55 15.45
N ILE A 673 -6.36 -12.93 14.46
CA ILE A 673 -6.90 -14.28 14.31
C ILE A 673 -5.80 -15.35 14.13
N ARG A 674 -4.72 -15.02 13.41
CA ARG A 674 -3.72 -16.02 12.98
C ARG A 674 -2.51 -16.14 13.90
N ALA A 675 -2.21 -15.07 14.63
CA ALA A 675 -1.00 -14.96 15.45
C ALA A 675 -1.22 -15.34 16.91
N VAL A 676 -2.45 -15.63 17.33
CA VAL A 676 -2.76 -16.05 18.72
C VAL A 676 -2.38 -17.50 18.99
N PRO A 677 -2.17 -17.87 20.26
CA PRO A 677 -2.13 -19.28 20.67
C PRO A 677 -3.47 -19.97 20.41
N SER A 678 -3.45 -21.28 20.19
CA SER A 678 -4.67 -22.09 20.03
C SER A 678 -5.44 -22.22 21.34
N ASN A 679 -6.78 -22.23 21.23
CA ASN A 679 -7.66 -22.50 22.35
C ASN A 679 -7.59 -23.96 22.82
N ALA A 680 -8.30 -24.30 23.89
CA ALA A 680 -8.24 -25.63 24.49
C ALA A 680 -8.69 -26.75 23.52
N SER A 681 -9.71 -26.50 22.69
CA SER A 681 -10.22 -27.51 21.75
C SER A 681 -9.21 -27.79 20.64
N ASP A 682 -8.66 -26.73 20.03
CA ASP A 682 -7.60 -26.85 19.03
C ASP A 682 -6.33 -27.44 19.61
N ASN A 683 -5.99 -27.18 20.88
CA ASN A 683 -4.84 -27.82 21.53
C ASN A 683 -5.01 -29.34 21.62
N VAL A 684 -6.17 -29.82 22.08
CA VAL A 684 -6.47 -31.26 22.12
C VAL A 684 -6.41 -31.85 20.71
N TYR A 685 -6.96 -31.15 19.72
CA TYR A 685 -6.92 -31.62 18.34
C TYR A 685 -5.47 -31.69 17.81
N CYS A 686 -4.66 -30.64 18.01
CA CYS A 686 -3.24 -30.63 17.63
C CYS A 686 -2.46 -31.79 18.26
N THR A 687 -2.74 -32.11 19.53
CA THR A 687 -2.16 -33.27 20.23
C THR A 687 -2.50 -34.57 19.53
N LEU A 688 -3.79 -34.84 19.28
CA LEU A 688 -4.22 -36.09 18.65
C LEU A 688 -3.69 -36.22 17.22
N LEU A 689 -3.64 -35.11 16.48
CA LEU A 689 -3.13 -35.03 15.12
C LEU A 689 -1.64 -35.34 15.06
N ALA A 690 -0.84 -34.69 15.91
CA ALA A 690 0.60 -34.91 16.03
C ALA A 690 0.94 -36.34 16.47
N GLN A 691 0.29 -36.84 17.52
CA GLN A 691 0.54 -38.20 18.00
C GLN A 691 0.18 -39.25 16.94
N SER A 692 -0.94 -39.07 16.24
CA SER A 692 -1.33 -39.94 15.14
C SER A 692 -0.31 -39.93 14.00
N ALA A 693 0.26 -38.77 13.65
CA ALA A 693 1.33 -38.68 12.65
C ALA A 693 2.59 -39.43 13.11
N VAL A 694 2.98 -39.28 14.38
CA VAL A 694 4.11 -40.01 14.98
C VAL A 694 3.86 -41.53 14.94
N HIS A 695 2.67 -41.98 15.36
CA HIS A 695 2.30 -43.39 15.32
C HIS A 695 2.37 -43.97 13.90
N GLY A 696 1.88 -43.22 12.90
CA GLY A 696 1.91 -43.63 11.50
C GLY A 696 3.33 -43.77 10.97
N ALA A 697 4.18 -42.78 11.24
CA ALA A 697 5.57 -42.77 10.79
C ALA A 697 6.38 -43.91 11.43
N MET A 698 6.25 -44.10 12.76
CA MET A 698 6.90 -45.22 13.46
C MET A 698 6.42 -46.58 12.95
N ALA A 699 5.15 -46.69 12.60
CA ALA A 699 4.56 -47.90 12.04
C ALA A 699 4.85 -48.12 10.55
N GLY A 700 5.71 -47.32 9.91
CA GLY A 700 6.14 -47.55 8.53
C GLY A 700 5.22 -47.01 7.44
N TYR A 701 4.15 -46.29 7.80
CA TYR A 701 3.33 -45.56 6.84
C TYR A 701 4.08 -44.32 6.35
N THR A 702 3.82 -43.91 5.11
CA THR A 702 4.47 -42.75 4.47
C THR A 702 3.61 -42.24 3.31
N GLY A 703 3.81 -41.01 2.85
CA GLY A 703 2.98 -40.43 1.78
C GLY A 703 1.55 -40.13 2.23
N PHE A 704 1.37 -39.83 3.52
CA PHE A 704 0.05 -39.65 4.13
C PHE A 704 -0.07 -38.32 4.87
N THR A 705 -1.30 -37.88 5.02
CA THR A 705 -1.71 -36.88 5.99
C THR A 705 -2.56 -37.52 7.08
N VAL A 706 -2.75 -36.82 8.20
CA VAL A 706 -3.68 -37.21 9.26
C VAL A 706 -4.82 -36.21 9.34
N GLY A 707 -6.02 -36.69 9.68
CA GLY A 707 -7.12 -35.83 10.09
C GLY A 707 -8.33 -36.62 10.61
N PRO A 708 -9.27 -35.94 11.29
CA PRO A 708 -10.52 -36.54 11.75
C PRO A 708 -11.45 -36.75 10.55
N VAL A 709 -12.00 -37.95 10.42
CA VAL A 709 -13.04 -38.31 9.47
C VAL A 709 -14.17 -38.92 10.28
N ASN A 710 -15.35 -38.30 10.27
CA ASN A 710 -16.50 -38.67 11.10
C ASN A 710 -16.12 -38.91 12.58
N GLY A 711 -15.31 -38.02 13.16
CA GLY A 711 -14.88 -38.05 14.55
C GLY A 711 -13.77 -39.05 14.87
N ARG A 712 -13.21 -39.75 13.87
CA ARG A 712 -12.09 -40.69 14.05
C ARG A 712 -10.88 -40.26 13.24
N HIS A 713 -9.71 -40.21 13.88
CA HIS A 713 -8.47 -39.89 13.18
C HIS A 713 -8.11 -41.01 12.21
N SER A 714 -7.76 -40.62 10.98
CA SER A 714 -7.47 -41.53 9.87
C SER A 714 -6.21 -41.09 9.14
N TYR A 715 -5.51 -42.06 8.55
CA TYR A 715 -4.46 -41.79 7.57
C TYR A 715 -5.11 -41.60 6.21
N ILE A 716 -4.82 -40.47 5.58
CA ILE A 716 -5.44 -40.05 4.32
C ILE A 716 -4.32 -39.86 3.28
N PRO A 717 -4.43 -40.42 2.07
CA PRO A 717 -3.43 -40.22 1.02
C PRO A 717 -3.32 -38.75 0.59
N PHE A 718 -2.12 -38.30 0.23
CA PHE A 718 -1.92 -36.91 -0.21
C PHE A 718 -2.81 -36.48 -1.37
N TYR A 719 -3.02 -37.36 -2.36
CA TYR A 719 -3.84 -37.01 -3.52
C TYR A 719 -5.27 -36.61 -3.13
N ARG A 720 -5.82 -37.17 -2.05
CA ARG A 720 -7.18 -36.85 -1.59
C ARG A 720 -7.32 -35.48 -0.98
N ILE A 721 -6.29 -34.99 -0.30
CA ILE A 721 -6.32 -33.64 0.26
C ILE A 721 -5.98 -32.56 -0.75
N THR A 722 -5.30 -32.89 -1.83
CA THR A 722 -4.89 -31.93 -2.89
C THR A 722 -5.82 -31.94 -4.11
N GLU A 723 -6.79 -32.85 -4.18
CA GLU A 723 -7.68 -33.03 -5.35
C GLU A 723 -8.65 -31.85 -5.54
N ARG A 724 -9.21 -31.33 -4.44
CA ARG A 724 -10.20 -30.25 -4.43
C ARG A 724 -10.19 -29.51 -3.11
N GLN A 725 -10.78 -28.32 -3.09
CA GLN A 725 -11.05 -27.58 -1.85
C GLN A 725 -12.47 -27.88 -1.35
N ASN A 726 -12.62 -27.88 -0.02
CA ASN A 726 -13.92 -27.93 0.63
C ASN A 726 -14.50 -26.51 0.72
N ASN A 727 -15.77 -26.35 0.36
CA ASN A 727 -16.48 -25.08 0.32
C ASN A 727 -17.79 -25.16 1.10
N VAL A 728 -18.32 -24.00 1.53
CA VAL A 728 -19.64 -23.93 2.13
C VAL A 728 -20.69 -24.32 1.09
N VAL A 729 -21.46 -25.35 1.41
CA VAL A 729 -22.59 -25.80 0.58
C VAL A 729 -23.81 -24.93 0.91
N ILE A 730 -24.07 -23.91 0.09
CA ILE A 730 -25.14 -22.94 0.31
C ILE A 730 -26.56 -23.54 0.17
N THR A 731 -26.69 -24.75 -0.34
CA THR A 731 -27.93 -25.51 -0.43
C THR A 731 -28.19 -26.38 0.82
N ASP A 732 -27.20 -26.53 1.71
CA ASP A 732 -27.31 -27.38 2.89
C ASP A 732 -27.98 -26.66 4.08
N ARG A 733 -28.45 -27.47 5.03
CA ARG A 733 -29.14 -27.08 6.26
C ARG A 733 -28.31 -26.14 7.13
N MET A 734 -26.98 -26.18 7.06
CA MET A 734 -26.13 -25.28 7.84
C MET A 734 -26.24 -23.82 7.34
N TRP A 735 -26.15 -23.60 6.03
CA TRP A 735 -26.37 -22.28 5.45
C TRP A 735 -27.81 -21.81 5.65
N ALA A 736 -28.80 -22.70 5.46
CA ALA A 736 -30.21 -22.38 5.73
C ALA A 736 -30.46 -21.94 7.18
N ARG A 737 -29.77 -22.55 8.16
CA ARG A 737 -29.82 -22.11 9.57
C ARG A 737 -29.22 -20.72 9.76
N LEU A 738 -28.13 -20.41 9.06
CA LEU A 738 -27.54 -19.07 9.09
C LEU A 738 -28.52 -18.03 8.55
N LEU A 739 -29.09 -18.28 7.36
CA LEU A 739 -30.09 -17.38 6.77
C LEU A 739 -31.28 -17.17 7.70
N SER A 740 -31.78 -18.25 8.33
CA SER A 740 -32.87 -18.16 9.30
C SER A 740 -32.49 -17.44 10.59
N SER A 741 -31.22 -17.51 11.02
CA SER A 741 -30.75 -16.87 12.26
C SER A 741 -30.49 -15.37 12.08
N THR A 742 -29.98 -14.98 10.91
CA THR A 742 -29.69 -13.58 10.55
C THR A 742 -30.91 -12.87 9.95
N ASN A 743 -31.90 -13.65 9.50
CA ASN A 743 -33.02 -13.17 8.70
C ASN A 743 -32.57 -12.48 7.39
N GLN A 744 -31.37 -12.80 6.90
CA GLN A 744 -30.86 -12.29 5.64
C GLN A 744 -31.45 -13.09 4.46
N PRO A 745 -31.70 -12.45 3.30
CA PRO A 745 -32.07 -13.16 2.09
C PRO A 745 -30.89 -13.98 1.57
N SER A 746 -31.16 -14.96 0.69
CA SER A 746 -30.08 -15.70 0.03
C SER A 746 -29.29 -14.87 -0.98
N PHE A 747 -29.75 -13.66 -1.33
CA PHE A 747 -29.26 -12.79 -2.43
C PHE A 747 -29.23 -13.41 -3.83
N LEU A 748 -29.48 -14.72 -3.96
CA LEU A 748 -29.62 -15.46 -5.22
C LEU A 748 -30.93 -15.12 -5.94
N SER A 749 -30.90 -15.07 -7.27
CA SER A 749 -32.12 -15.04 -8.08
C SER A 749 -32.76 -16.43 -8.16
N SER A 750 -34.06 -16.50 -8.50
CA SER A 750 -34.76 -17.79 -8.68
C SER A 750 -34.08 -18.70 -9.69
N LYS A 751 -33.44 -18.12 -10.72
CA LYS A 751 -32.70 -18.85 -11.76
C LYS A 751 -31.39 -19.44 -11.24
N ASP A 752 -30.67 -18.70 -10.39
CA ASP A 752 -29.44 -19.19 -9.75
C ASP A 752 -29.71 -20.36 -8.79
N VAL A 753 -30.88 -20.37 -8.14
CA VAL A 753 -31.31 -21.45 -7.25
C VAL A 753 -31.62 -22.72 -8.03
N GLU A 754 -32.26 -22.62 -9.19
CA GLU A 754 -32.57 -23.76 -10.07
C GLU A 754 -31.31 -24.37 -10.69
N ASP A 755 -30.42 -23.53 -11.24
CA ASP A 755 -29.15 -23.97 -11.85
C ASP A 755 -28.25 -24.69 -10.82
N ARG A 756 -28.22 -24.23 -9.57
CA ARG A 756 -27.40 -24.85 -8.50
C ARG A 756 -28.02 -26.12 -7.92
N ARG A 757 -29.36 -26.20 -7.83
CA ARG A 757 -30.03 -27.47 -7.51
C ARG A 757 -29.73 -28.56 -8.54
N GLY A 758 -29.55 -28.19 -9.81
CA GLY A 758 -29.14 -29.10 -10.89
C GLY A 758 -27.69 -29.59 -10.78
N GLN A 759 -26.77 -28.79 -10.23
CA GLN A 759 -25.36 -29.16 -10.06
C GLN A 759 -25.09 -30.06 -8.86
N ASP A 760 -25.85 -29.93 -7.77
CA ASP A 760 -25.75 -30.82 -6.60
C ASP A 760 -26.40 -32.20 -6.84
N CYS A 761 -27.15 -32.37 -7.95
CA CYS A 761 -27.77 -33.62 -8.38
C CYS A 761 -26.93 -34.34 -9.44
N GLN A 762 -25.70 -34.73 -9.13
CA GLN A 762 -24.99 -35.75 -9.90
C GLN A 762 -24.60 -36.94 -9.03
N ALA A 763 -25.59 -37.78 -8.79
CA ALA A 763 -25.41 -39.23 -8.81
C ALA A 763 -26.64 -39.85 -9.50
N THR A 764 -26.43 -40.25 -10.76
CA THR A 764 -27.19 -41.20 -11.60
C THR A 764 -28.66 -40.91 -11.90
N ASP A 765 -28.98 -40.51 -13.13
CA ASP A 765 -29.54 -41.41 -14.19
C ASP A 765 -29.73 -40.64 -15.52
N GLU A 766 -29.80 -41.41 -16.61
CA GLU A 766 -29.48 -41.08 -18.00
C GLU A 766 -30.60 -40.37 -18.82
N GLU A 767 -30.17 -39.83 -19.98
CA GLU A 767 -30.85 -39.77 -21.30
C GLU A 767 -31.41 -38.45 -21.90
N ILE A 768 -30.74 -38.08 -23.03
CA ILE A 768 -31.23 -37.69 -24.38
C ILE A 768 -31.51 -36.20 -24.73
N PHE A 769 -30.82 -35.80 -25.81
CA PHE A 769 -30.72 -34.51 -26.50
C PHE A 769 -32.01 -33.99 -27.17
N SER A 770 -32.18 -32.66 -27.26
CA SER A 770 -32.34 -31.90 -28.54
C SER A 770 -32.40 -30.37 -28.34
N GLU A 771 -31.65 -29.66 -29.21
CA GLU A 771 -31.73 -28.27 -29.76
C GLU A 771 -32.47 -27.16 -28.98
N ASP A 772 -31.96 -25.95 -28.71
CA ASP A 772 -31.06 -25.07 -29.45
C ASP A 772 -30.24 -24.18 -28.48
N ILE A 773 -28.93 -24.03 -28.73
CA ILE A 773 -28.03 -23.14 -27.97
C ILE A 773 -27.54 -22.03 -28.89
N LEU A 774 -28.01 -20.80 -28.68
CA LEU A 774 -27.29 -19.58 -29.05
C LEU A 774 -27.43 -18.51 -27.94
N VAL A 775 -26.27 -18.24 -27.31
CA VAL A 775 -25.76 -16.92 -26.89
C VAL A 775 -26.45 -16.20 -25.72
N ASN A 776 -25.91 -16.39 -24.50
CA ASN A 776 -25.04 -15.39 -23.86
C ASN A 776 -24.49 -15.91 -22.51
N LYS A 777 -23.19 -16.22 -22.50
CA LYS A 777 -22.34 -16.19 -21.31
C LYS A 777 -22.16 -14.70 -20.96
N GLY A 778 -22.29 -14.21 -19.73
CA GLY A 778 -21.89 -14.81 -18.47
C GLY A 778 -20.79 -13.91 -17.90
N ILE A 779 -20.99 -13.35 -16.71
CA ILE A 779 -19.89 -12.83 -15.88
C ILE A 779 -20.27 -13.06 -14.41
N SER A 780 -19.68 -14.07 -13.79
CA SER A 780 -19.59 -14.20 -12.34
C SER A 780 -18.29 -13.51 -11.92
N PHE A 781 -18.40 -12.44 -11.13
CA PHE A 781 -17.23 -11.72 -10.61
C PHE A 781 -16.75 -12.36 -9.30
N ILE A 782 -15.43 -12.57 -9.20
CA ILE A 782 -14.72 -13.07 -8.00
C ILE A 782 -13.81 -11.95 -7.52
N PHE A 783 -14.31 -11.05 -6.66
CA PHE A 783 -13.53 -10.11 -5.84
C PHE A 783 -14.39 -9.47 -4.75
N ILE A 784 -13.77 -9.12 -3.61
CA ILE A 784 -14.35 -8.27 -2.58
C ILE A 784 -13.79 -6.86 -2.76
N LEU A 785 -14.72 -5.91 -2.92
CA LEU A 785 -14.48 -4.48 -2.99
C LEU A 785 -14.57 -3.92 -1.56
N MET A 786 -13.52 -3.28 -1.05
CA MET A 786 -13.63 -2.47 0.17
C MET A 786 -13.35 -1.02 -0.18
N VAL A 787 -14.33 -0.20 0.15
CA VAL A 787 -14.35 1.24 -0.06
C VAL A 787 -14.28 1.86 1.34
N ASN A 788 -13.28 2.71 1.59
CA ASN A 788 -13.28 3.51 2.81
C ASN A 788 -14.23 4.72 2.63
N LYS A 789 -14.37 5.57 3.65
CA LYS A 789 -15.35 6.67 3.69
C LYS A 789 -15.20 7.76 2.60
N GLN A 790 -14.24 7.65 1.66
CA GLN A 790 -13.96 8.58 0.57
C GLN A 790 -14.03 7.95 -0.84
N GLY A 791 -14.59 6.74 -1.01
CA GLY A 791 -15.00 6.26 -2.35
C GLY A 791 -13.93 5.60 -3.23
N GLN A 792 -12.66 5.47 -2.81
CA GLN A 792 -11.64 4.81 -3.63
C GLN A 792 -11.62 3.27 -3.51
N THR A 793 -11.53 2.61 -4.65
CA THR A 793 -11.47 1.15 -4.82
C THR A 793 -10.05 0.62 -4.65
N ARG A 794 -9.80 -0.32 -3.73
CA ARG A 794 -8.53 -1.08 -3.65
C ARG A 794 -8.78 -2.57 -3.94
N LEU A 795 -8.07 -3.10 -4.94
CA LEU A 795 -8.03 -4.52 -5.31
C LEU A 795 -6.88 -5.21 -4.56
N ALA A 796 -7.11 -6.38 -3.96
CA ALA A 796 -6.07 -7.14 -3.26
C ALA A 796 -5.73 -8.44 -4.02
N GLN A 797 -4.51 -8.56 -4.59
CA GLN A 797 -3.95 -9.85 -5.00
C GLN A 797 -2.40 -9.94 -4.82
N TYR A 798 -2.01 -10.98 -4.06
CA TYR A 798 -0.76 -11.76 -3.86
C TYR A 798 0.67 -11.32 -4.30
N TYR A 799 1.65 -11.67 -3.44
CA TYR A 799 3.12 -11.66 -3.65
C TYR A 799 3.72 -13.07 -3.91
N GLU A 800 4.69 -13.15 -4.84
CA GLU A 800 5.67 -14.24 -5.06
C GLU A 800 7.10 -13.70 -4.79
N TYR A 801 8.06 -14.55 -4.36
CA TYR A 801 9.45 -14.14 -4.09
C TYR A 801 10.35 -14.30 -5.33
N LEU A 802 11.07 -13.23 -5.66
CA LEU A 802 11.87 -13.07 -6.89
C LEU A 802 13.34 -13.53 -6.73
N THR A 803 13.89 -14.09 -7.81
CA THR A 803 15.29 -14.57 -8.00
C THR A 803 16.31 -13.42 -8.04
N LEU A 804 17.62 -13.73 -8.01
CA LEU A 804 18.69 -12.72 -8.06
C LEU A 804 18.76 -11.98 -9.41
N GLU A 805 18.31 -12.64 -10.47
CA GLU A 805 18.17 -12.08 -11.82
C GLU A 805 16.93 -11.17 -11.88
N GLU A 806 15.84 -11.56 -11.23
CA GLU A 806 14.66 -10.70 -11.05
C GLU A 806 14.90 -9.55 -10.08
N ARG A 807 15.79 -9.69 -9.07
CA ARG A 807 16.23 -8.57 -8.22
C ARG A 807 17.01 -7.53 -9.01
N ARG A 808 17.89 -7.95 -9.94
CA ARG A 808 18.54 -7.04 -10.89
C ARG A 808 17.54 -6.43 -11.88
N ALA A 809 16.51 -7.18 -12.28
CA ALA A 809 15.43 -6.67 -13.12
C ALA A 809 14.54 -5.66 -12.36
N LEU A 810 14.28 -5.89 -11.08
CA LEU A 810 13.56 -5.03 -10.13
C LEU A 810 14.34 -3.76 -9.80
N GLU A 811 15.64 -3.89 -9.58
CA GLU A 811 16.57 -2.77 -9.44
C GLU A 811 16.58 -1.93 -10.74
N GLY A 812 16.56 -2.60 -11.90
CA GLY A 812 16.32 -1.96 -13.20
C GLY A 812 14.91 -1.39 -13.39
N GLU A 813 13.90 -1.89 -12.67
CA GLU A 813 12.51 -1.42 -12.65
C GLU A 813 12.34 -0.22 -11.71
N ILE A 814 13.05 -0.17 -10.58
CA ILE A 814 13.22 1.04 -9.75
C ILE A 814 13.83 2.14 -10.60
N VAL A 815 14.94 1.85 -11.28
CA VAL A 815 15.59 2.81 -12.18
C VAL A 815 14.64 3.23 -13.31
N ARG A 816 13.86 2.31 -13.90
CA ARG A 816 12.86 2.64 -14.92
C ARG A 816 11.68 3.44 -14.39
N LYS A 817 11.14 3.13 -13.21
CA LYS A 817 9.95 3.81 -12.65
C LYS A 817 10.30 5.16 -12.03
N CYS A 818 11.49 5.29 -11.45
CA CYS A 818 11.99 6.55 -10.91
C CYS A 818 12.53 7.50 -11.99
N LEU A 819 12.97 6.99 -13.15
CA LEU A 819 13.65 7.80 -14.18
C LEU A 819 13.02 7.71 -15.59
N ALA A 820 11.93 6.97 -15.81
CA ALA A 820 11.23 6.99 -17.11
C ALA A 820 10.53 8.32 -17.29
N ARG A 821 11.10 9.13 -18.17
CA ARG A 821 10.64 10.47 -18.52
C ARG A 821 9.67 10.38 -19.69
N THR A 822 8.50 10.99 -19.56
CA THR A 822 7.73 11.44 -20.73
C THR A 822 8.03 12.92 -20.99
N GLU A 823 7.92 13.39 -22.23
CA GLU A 823 8.16 14.81 -22.60
C GLU A 823 7.22 15.82 -21.88
N GLN A 824 6.24 15.32 -21.13
CA GLN A 824 5.19 16.09 -20.45
C GLN A 824 5.42 16.22 -18.93
N GLN A 825 6.42 15.51 -18.36
CA GLN A 825 6.66 15.49 -16.91
C GLN A 825 7.69 16.56 -16.49
N ASN A 826 7.36 17.31 -15.43
CA ASN A 826 8.19 18.38 -14.88
C ASN A 826 9.47 17.81 -14.23
N GLU A 827 10.63 18.29 -14.67
CA GLU A 827 11.94 17.86 -14.18
C GLU A 827 12.12 18.15 -12.68
N LEU A 828 11.53 19.24 -12.18
CA LEU A 828 11.59 19.63 -10.78
C LEU A 828 10.83 18.65 -9.89
N ALA A 829 9.69 18.14 -10.36
CA ALA A 829 8.88 17.17 -9.62
C ALA A 829 9.59 15.81 -9.50
N ILE A 830 10.33 15.40 -10.53
CA ILE A 830 11.14 14.17 -10.49
C ILE A 830 12.34 14.37 -9.54
N LEU A 831 13.01 15.51 -9.59
CA LEU A 831 14.12 15.81 -8.68
C LEU A 831 13.67 15.90 -7.23
N GLU A 832 12.53 16.54 -6.96
CA GLU A 832 11.92 16.61 -5.64
C GLU A 832 11.50 15.23 -5.14
N PHE A 833 10.95 14.40 -6.02
CA PHE A 833 10.62 13.02 -5.70
C PHE A 833 11.87 12.18 -5.36
N ILE A 834 12.93 12.28 -6.15
CA ILE A 834 14.21 11.60 -5.88
C ILE A 834 14.79 12.08 -4.54
N HIS A 835 14.77 13.39 -4.30
CA HIS A 835 15.24 13.99 -3.06
C HIS A 835 14.43 13.44 -1.86
N LEU A 836 13.11 13.44 -1.99
CA LEU A 836 12.20 12.96 -0.95
C LEU A 836 12.40 11.47 -0.64
N LEU A 837 12.63 10.64 -1.68
CA LEU A 837 12.91 9.21 -1.54
C LEU A 837 14.21 9.00 -0.76
N VAL A 838 15.27 9.71 -1.17
CA VAL A 838 16.59 9.62 -0.51
C VAL A 838 16.50 10.08 0.93
N GLU A 839 15.86 11.21 1.23
CA GLU A 839 15.68 11.69 2.60
C GLU A 839 14.82 10.74 3.46
N THR A 840 13.85 10.06 2.86
CA THR A 840 13.02 9.06 3.55
C THR A 840 13.86 7.85 3.92
N MET A 841 14.69 7.36 2.99
CA MET A 841 15.62 6.27 3.27
C MET A 841 16.68 6.69 4.29
N ASP A 842 17.22 7.89 4.17
CA ASP A 842 18.24 8.42 5.07
C ASP A 842 17.70 8.55 6.51
N ARG A 843 16.45 9.00 6.64
CA ARG A 843 15.74 9.05 7.93
C ARG A 843 15.50 7.66 8.53
N HIS A 844 15.40 6.61 7.72
CA HIS A 844 15.25 5.25 8.22
C HIS A 844 16.59 4.61 8.61
N PHE A 845 17.61 4.73 7.76
CA PHE A 845 18.89 4.06 7.94
C PHE A 845 19.90 4.89 8.75
N GLY A 846 19.63 6.17 9.00
CA GLY A 846 20.47 7.06 9.81
C GLY A 846 21.70 7.64 9.09
N ASN A 847 22.06 7.07 7.93
CA ASN A 847 22.87 7.64 6.85
C ASN A 847 22.87 6.61 5.70
N VAL A 848 21.95 6.72 4.73
CA VAL A 848 21.72 5.65 3.74
C VAL A 848 22.89 5.51 2.77
N CYS A 849 23.48 4.32 2.69
CA CYS A 849 24.46 3.98 1.66
C CYS A 849 23.99 2.83 0.76
N GLU A 850 24.72 2.59 -0.34
CA GLU A 850 24.40 1.54 -1.32
C GLU A 850 24.28 0.14 -0.67
N LEU A 851 25.14 -0.16 0.31
CA LEU A 851 25.09 -1.43 1.05
C LEU A 851 23.80 -1.57 1.88
N ASP A 852 23.29 -0.50 2.48
CA ASP A 852 22.03 -0.54 3.25
C ASP A 852 20.85 -0.86 2.33
N ILE A 853 20.83 -0.25 1.14
CA ILE A 853 19.81 -0.53 0.13
C ILE A 853 19.93 -1.99 -0.36
N MET A 854 21.14 -2.49 -0.60
CA MET A 854 21.35 -3.87 -1.06
C MET A 854 20.94 -4.92 -0.02
N PHE A 855 21.25 -4.70 1.27
CA PHE A 855 20.91 -5.62 2.35
C PHE A 855 19.46 -5.48 2.84
N HIS A 856 18.81 -4.35 2.54
CA HIS A 856 17.42 -4.07 2.90
C HIS A 856 16.58 -3.68 1.67
N LEU A 857 16.80 -4.36 0.54
CA LEU A 857 16.16 -4.05 -0.76
C LEU A 857 14.63 -4.05 -0.69
N GLU A 858 14.07 -4.93 0.13
CA GLU A 858 12.62 -5.01 0.37
C GLU A 858 12.09 -3.78 1.09
N LYS A 859 12.82 -3.23 2.07
CA LYS A 859 12.43 -1.99 2.76
C LYS A 859 12.56 -0.78 1.84
N ALA A 860 13.60 -0.73 1.02
CA ALA A 860 13.80 0.35 0.04
C ALA A 860 12.69 0.34 -1.04
N HIS A 861 12.31 -0.84 -1.54
CA HIS A 861 11.17 -0.99 -2.46
C HIS A 861 9.85 -0.63 -1.78
N PHE A 862 9.65 -1.04 -0.53
CA PHE A 862 8.43 -0.71 0.21
C PHE A 862 8.28 0.81 0.38
N MET A 863 9.36 1.51 0.74
CA MET A 863 9.35 2.99 0.78
C MET A 863 8.98 3.57 -0.59
N LEU A 864 9.51 3.04 -1.68
CA LEU A 864 9.22 3.51 -3.03
C LEU A 864 7.77 3.24 -3.47
N GLU A 865 7.22 2.06 -3.15
CA GLU A 865 5.85 1.66 -3.49
C GLU A 865 4.80 2.45 -2.71
N GLU A 866 5.08 2.77 -1.45
CA GLU A 866 4.23 3.68 -0.69
C GLU A 866 4.22 5.07 -1.35
N MET A 867 5.36 5.51 -1.89
CA MET A 867 5.47 6.82 -2.52
C MET A 867 4.93 6.90 -3.95
N VAL A 868 5.00 5.83 -4.75
CA VAL A 868 4.63 5.82 -6.18
C VAL A 868 3.70 4.67 -6.53
N MET A 869 2.53 5.00 -7.09
CA MET A 869 1.61 4.02 -7.66
C MET A 869 1.20 4.40 -9.08
N ASN A 870 1.21 3.41 -9.99
CA ASN A 870 0.88 3.57 -11.41
C ASN A 870 1.68 4.66 -12.16
N GLY A 871 2.90 4.96 -11.70
CA GLY A 871 3.75 6.02 -12.29
C GLY A 871 3.46 7.43 -11.79
N CYS A 872 2.59 7.57 -10.78
CA CYS A 872 2.27 8.83 -10.12
C CYS A 872 2.74 8.80 -8.64
N VAL A 873 3.20 9.94 -8.13
CA VAL A 873 3.53 10.10 -6.70
C VAL A 873 2.22 10.23 -5.91
N VAL A 874 2.01 9.35 -4.93
CA VAL A 874 0.75 9.24 -4.17
C VAL A 874 0.90 9.47 -2.66
N GLU A 875 2.12 9.40 -2.13
CA GLU A 875 2.41 9.70 -0.72
C GLU A 875 3.78 10.37 -0.63
N THR A 876 3.85 11.46 0.13
CA THR A 876 5.06 12.27 0.30
C THR A 876 5.43 12.49 1.76
N SER A 877 4.55 12.09 2.70
CA SER A 877 4.83 12.16 4.12
C SER A 877 5.83 11.09 4.52
N LYS A 878 7.08 11.50 4.74
CA LYS A 878 8.16 10.63 5.26
C LYS A 878 7.73 9.84 6.50
N SER A 879 6.90 10.46 7.37
CA SER A 879 6.39 9.80 8.56
C SER A 879 5.36 8.72 8.24
N ASN A 880 4.48 8.93 7.25
CA ASN A 880 3.51 7.93 6.83
C ASN A 880 4.20 6.79 6.07
N ILE A 881 5.18 7.10 5.22
CA ILE A 881 5.96 6.11 4.47
C ILE A 881 6.76 5.23 5.43
N LEU A 882 7.36 5.83 6.47
CA LEU A 882 8.18 5.11 7.44
C LEU A 882 7.37 4.49 8.59
N ALA A 883 6.15 4.95 8.87
CA ALA A 883 5.35 4.41 9.98
C ALA A 883 5.12 2.89 9.88
N PRO A 884 4.74 2.32 8.71
CA PRO A 884 4.66 0.88 8.52
C PRO A 884 5.99 0.18 8.79
N ILE A 885 7.10 0.76 8.31
CA ILE A 885 8.44 0.15 8.42
C ILE A 885 8.96 0.23 9.86
N GLN A 886 8.70 1.32 10.57
CA GLN A 886 9.04 1.50 11.98
C GLN A 886 8.18 0.61 12.88
N LEU A 887 6.91 0.38 12.53
CA LEU A 887 6.06 -0.62 13.18
C LEU A 887 6.63 -2.01 12.94
N MET A 888 7.07 -2.34 11.72
CA MET A 888 7.75 -3.60 11.43
C MET A 888 9.01 -3.76 12.28
N ASP A 889 9.85 -2.72 12.41
CA ASP A 889 11.12 -2.78 13.16
C ASP A 889 10.94 -2.79 14.68
N LYS A 890 9.90 -2.15 15.22
CA LYS A 890 9.56 -2.23 16.66
C LYS A 890 8.93 -3.57 17.08
N THR A 891 8.56 -4.38 16.11
CA THR A 891 7.96 -5.71 16.36
C THR A 891 9.03 -6.82 16.36
N TYR A 892 10.31 -6.48 16.19
CA TYR A 892 11.46 -7.39 16.28
C TYR A 892 12.28 -7.21 17.56
#